data_AF-A0A834J359-F1
#
_entry.id   AF-A0A834J359-F1
#
_cell.length_a   1.000
_cell.length_b   1.000
_cell.length_c   1.000
_cell.angle_alpha   90.00
_cell.angle_beta   90.00
_cell.angle_gamma   90.00
#
_symmetry.space_group_name_H-M   'P 1'
#
loop_
_entity.id
_entity.type
_entity.pdbx_description
1 polymer ?
#
loop_
_entity_poly.entity_id
_entity_poly.type
_entity_poly.pdbx_seq_one_letter_code
_entity_poly.pdbx_strand_id
1 'polypeptide(L)'
;MVTFAEEFQRSWLTSLIGLLVFCGGVYLLTWNEGRAIHHHHSLEETYNNAITLNVYDRLQPEYDGRVVHITGDLIVDEPLTEPEYGISVQSVKLKRRVQMYQWVEERTSRDDDNNDMMQGSNADYYYVTEWRDKLVDSSNFYIRHGHENPTKMPLQTTTYISPYVRVGPLLLSQELKEKFSDYNEVTSDERPDRRDIKLHLGIYYHCQDVWNPEVGDIRVQFYYAGQAGDPVSIIAKQENGMLVPYVTSKGRQIALVRYGNLNRDEMLKAEFYDAKIENWKLRFFGAAFIHFAITCLSKLIKLIFNQIPYLRNTISGEATDAKNIQNDDEKCTSDGVNKYSKEANTKYVKYLKLINEAKRNYKGCNENRCNCHAPVIARDLKIFKDKGISAKLLDNVKTKGTKYQIINNKLYRDKMCMFPARCTGIEHFLLENLSDLPDTEFIVNTRDWPQINKKYGFFGPVFSFSKTDEYYDIMYPAWAFWEGGPAISLYPKGIGRWDNHRLKLGKLGNLTKWENKIPKAFFRGSRTCSERDPLVLLSRENPGLVDAQYTKNQAWKSDADTLHAPPAKEVSFEEHCKYKFLFNFRGVAASFRFKHVLLCKSVVFHVGDEWQEFFYFALKPWIHYIPVSSKASKEDIQELLNFALTHDDVVKEIAENGYNMIWSNLKMKDVSCYWKKLLKKYTSLMTYKPKRDDALIEIKK
;
A
#
# COMPACT_ATOMS: atom_id res chain seq x y z
N MET A 1 0.10 46.72 30.72
CA MET A 1 1.01 45.72 30.12
C MET A 1 1.27 44.67 31.19
N VAL A 2 0.92 43.41 30.95
CA VAL A 2 1.22 42.33 31.88
C VAL A 2 2.73 42.16 31.94
N THR A 3 3.29 42.15 33.14
CA THR A 3 4.73 41.95 33.34
C THR A 3 5.09 40.48 33.14
N PHE A 4 6.35 40.20 32.77
CA PHE A 4 6.83 38.82 32.57
C PHE A 4 6.59 37.92 33.79
N ALA A 5 6.74 38.47 35.00
CA ALA A 5 6.52 37.76 36.26
C ALA A 5 5.05 37.37 36.46
N GLU A 6 4.11 38.24 36.08
CA GLU A 6 2.66 37.98 36.18
C GLU A 6 2.20 36.93 35.16
N GLU A 7 2.72 36.96 33.93
CA GLU A 7 2.37 35.95 32.92
C GLU A 7 2.99 34.58 33.23
N PHE A 8 4.20 34.56 33.80
CA PHE A 8 4.82 33.32 34.29
C PHE A 8 4.02 32.72 35.44
N GLN A 9 3.57 33.51 36.43
CA GLN A 9 2.72 33.00 37.51
C GLN A 9 1.39 32.41 37.01
N ARG A 10 0.82 32.97 35.94
CA ARG A 10 -0.41 32.45 35.31
C ARG A 10 -0.20 31.18 34.49
N SER A 11 1.01 30.95 33.98
CA SER A 11 1.32 29.85 33.06
C SER A 11 2.48 28.96 33.54
N TRP A 12 2.75 28.95 34.85
CA TRP A 12 3.97 28.35 35.41
C TRP A 12 4.09 26.86 35.11
N LEU A 13 2.99 26.11 35.20
CA LEU A 13 2.97 24.66 34.96
C LEU A 13 3.22 24.32 33.48
N THR A 14 2.54 25.01 32.56
CA THR A 14 2.70 24.81 31.12
C THR A 14 4.07 25.28 30.63
N SER A 15 4.61 26.34 31.24
CA SER A 15 5.95 26.85 30.96
C SER A 15 7.04 25.89 31.46
N LEU A 16 6.86 25.30 32.64
CA LEU A 16 7.77 24.28 33.18
C LEU A 16 7.80 23.02 32.30
N ILE A 17 6.61 22.52 31.90
CA ILE A 17 6.50 21.39 30.96
C ILE A 17 7.15 21.75 29.63
N GLY A 18 6.86 22.93 29.09
CA GLY A 18 7.45 23.42 27.85
C GLY A 18 8.98 23.46 27.91
N LEU A 19 9.57 23.93 29.01
CA LEU A 19 11.02 23.99 29.19
C LEU A 19 11.65 22.59 29.32
N LEU A 20 11.02 21.67 30.04
CA LEU A 20 11.48 20.28 30.14
C LEU A 20 11.43 19.57 28.79
N VAL A 21 10.34 19.72 28.04
CA VAL A 21 10.20 19.13 26.70
C VAL A 21 11.18 19.77 25.71
N PHE A 22 11.45 21.07 25.83
CA PHE A 22 12.47 21.75 25.02
C PHE A 22 13.85 21.15 25.25
N CYS A 23 14.28 21.04 26.51
CA CYS A 23 15.55 20.43 26.87
C CYS A 23 15.64 18.96 26.42
N GLY A 24 14.55 18.20 26.57
CA GLY A 24 14.45 16.83 26.08
C GLY A 24 14.56 16.72 24.57
N GLY A 25 13.90 17.60 23.82
CA GLY A 25 13.97 17.66 22.35
C GLY A 25 15.38 18.03 21.85
N VAL A 26 16.02 19.02 22.47
CA VAL A 26 17.41 19.41 22.15
C VAL A 26 18.39 18.29 22.49
N TYR A 27 18.25 17.65 23.65
CA TYR A 27 19.06 16.48 24.02
C TYR A 27 18.88 15.34 23.02
N LEU A 28 17.62 15.01 22.66
CA LEU A 28 17.33 13.94 21.70
C LEU A 28 17.98 14.21 20.34
N LEU A 29 17.92 15.44 19.84
CA LEU A 29 18.54 15.82 18.57
C LEU A 29 20.07 15.76 18.64
N THR A 30 20.67 16.35 19.67
CA THR A 30 22.14 16.36 19.81
C THR A 30 22.70 14.96 20.03
N TRP A 31 22.04 14.15 20.86
CA TRP A 31 22.37 12.74 21.03
C TRP A 31 22.23 11.95 19.73
N ASN A 32 21.15 12.18 18.96
CA ASN A 32 20.95 11.53 17.66
C ASN A 32 22.04 11.89 16.64
N GLU A 33 22.44 13.15 16.54
CA GLU A 33 23.53 13.55 15.64
C GLU A 33 24.87 12.92 16.07
N GLY A 34 25.19 12.93 17.37
CA GLY A 34 26.38 12.26 17.90
C GLY A 34 26.38 10.76 17.57
N ARG A 35 25.26 10.08 17.83
CA ARG A 35 25.06 8.66 17.50
C ARG A 35 25.22 8.40 15.99
N ALA A 36 24.68 9.26 15.15
CA ALA A 36 24.75 9.14 13.69
C ALA A 36 26.20 9.26 13.18
N ILE A 37 26.96 10.23 13.70
CA ILE A 37 28.38 10.42 13.36
C ILE A 37 29.21 9.22 13.81
N HIS A 38 29.03 8.75 15.05
CA HIS A 38 29.75 7.57 15.55
C HIS A 38 29.43 6.31 14.73
N HIS A 39 28.17 6.13 14.33
CA HIS A 39 27.77 5.02 13.47
C HIS A 39 28.38 5.12 12.08
N HIS A 40 28.41 6.32 11.48
CA HIS A 40 29.01 6.56 10.17
C HIS A 40 30.49 6.19 10.14
N HIS A 41 31.29 6.71 11.08
CA HIS A 41 32.70 6.36 11.17
C HIS A 41 32.94 4.87 11.44
N SER A 42 32.09 4.25 12.27
CA SER A 42 32.18 2.80 12.55
C SER A 42 31.93 1.96 11.29
N LEU A 43 30.98 2.36 10.44
CA LEU A 43 30.71 1.68 9.18
C LEU A 43 31.85 1.88 8.16
N GLU A 44 32.39 3.09 8.05
CA GLU A 44 33.54 3.37 7.19
C GLU A 44 34.79 2.58 7.60
N GLU A 45 35.08 2.53 8.90
CA GLU A 45 36.18 1.71 9.46
C GLU A 45 35.99 0.23 9.09
N THR A 46 34.79 -0.31 9.31
CA THR A 46 34.46 -1.70 8.98
C THR A 46 34.64 -1.96 7.49
N TYR A 47 34.17 -1.05 6.64
CA TYR A 47 34.27 -1.16 5.18
C TYR A 47 35.72 -1.12 4.68
N ASN A 48 36.52 -0.18 5.19
CA ASN A 48 37.91 0.00 4.78
C ASN A 48 38.78 -1.22 5.17
N ASN A 49 38.43 -1.88 6.28
CA ASN A 49 39.11 -3.06 6.77
C ASN A 49 38.57 -4.38 6.18
N ALA A 50 37.45 -4.35 5.43
CA ALA A 50 36.79 -5.56 4.95
C ALA A 50 37.45 -6.15 3.69
N ILE A 51 37.90 -7.40 3.80
CA ILE A 51 38.49 -8.20 2.72
C ILE A 51 37.41 -9.08 2.09
N THR A 52 37.30 -9.11 0.76
CA THR A 52 36.32 -10.00 0.10
C THR A 52 36.88 -11.40 -0.07
N LEU A 53 36.16 -12.40 0.45
CA LEU A 53 36.48 -13.81 0.34
C LEU A 53 35.67 -14.46 -0.78
N ASN A 54 36.27 -15.45 -1.44
CA ASN A 54 35.55 -16.33 -2.35
C ASN A 54 34.95 -17.50 -1.56
N VAL A 55 33.66 -17.76 -1.74
CA VAL A 55 32.91 -18.80 -1.02
C VAL A 55 33.42 -20.22 -1.27
N TYR A 56 34.11 -20.44 -2.40
CA TYR A 56 34.64 -21.76 -2.79
C TYR A 56 36.06 -22.02 -2.27
N ASP A 57 36.73 -21.01 -1.71
CA ASP A 57 38.06 -21.18 -1.15
C ASP A 57 37.99 -21.97 0.17
N ARG A 58 39.07 -22.71 0.49
CA ARG A 58 39.19 -23.37 1.79
C ARG A 58 39.27 -22.31 2.89
N LEU A 59 38.90 -22.67 4.12
CA LEU A 59 39.09 -21.80 5.27
C LEU A 59 40.54 -21.29 5.32
N GLN A 60 40.70 -19.97 5.29
CA GLN A 60 41.98 -19.26 5.27
C GLN A 60 42.23 -18.68 6.67
N PRO A 61 43.06 -19.33 7.50
CA PRO A 61 43.33 -18.88 8.88
C PRO A 61 44.06 -17.52 8.95
N GLU A 62 44.70 -17.10 7.85
CA GLU A 62 45.36 -15.80 7.72
C GLU A 62 44.42 -14.59 7.83
N TYR A 63 43.10 -14.81 7.67
CA TYR A 63 42.08 -13.78 7.83
C TYR A 63 41.40 -13.78 9.20
N ASP A 64 41.80 -14.67 10.11
CA ASP A 64 41.33 -14.61 11.50
C ASP A 64 41.72 -13.28 12.15
N GLY A 65 40.77 -12.67 12.86
CA GLY A 65 40.86 -11.35 13.44
C GLY A 65 40.56 -10.19 12.47
N ARG A 66 40.38 -10.46 11.16
CA ARG A 66 40.07 -9.43 10.16
C ARG A 66 38.58 -9.35 9.84
N VAL A 67 38.15 -8.18 9.35
CA VAL A 67 36.81 -8.02 8.79
C VAL A 67 36.79 -8.64 7.40
N VAL A 68 35.80 -9.47 7.14
CA VAL A 68 35.63 -10.18 5.87
C VAL A 68 34.25 -9.89 5.29
N HIS A 69 34.19 -9.83 3.97
CA HIS A 69 32.99 -9.78 3.16
C HIS A 69 32.86 -11.11 2.42
N ILE A 70 31.77 -11.84 2.62
CA ILE A 70 31.51 -13.11 1.94
C ILE A 70 30.08 -13.11 1.38
N THR A 71 29.95 -13.59 0.15
CA THR A 71 28.69 -13.72 -0.55
C THR A 71 28.51 -15.17 -0.99
N GLY A 72 27.38 -15.78 -0.64
CA GLY A 72 27.09 -17.15 -1.02
C GLY A 72 25.76 -17.65 -0.47
N ASP A 73 25.42 -18.87 -0.81
CA ASP A 73 24.18 -19.49 -0.38
C ASP A 73 24.26 -19.91 1.10
N LEU A 74 23.17 -19.70 1.84
CA LEU A 74 23.04 -20.19 3.20
C LEU A 74 23.02 -21.71 3.22
N ILE A 75 23.91 -22.29 4.04
CA ILE A 75 23.93 -23.72 4.32
C ILE A 75 23.47 -23.90 5.76
N VAL A 76 22.39 -24.66 5.93
CA VAL A 76 21.83 -25.05 7.23
C VAL A 76 21.88 -26.57 7.27
N ASP A 77 22.69 -27.13 8.16
CA ASP A 77 22.99 -28.56 8.13
C ASP A 77 21.76 -29.40 8.58
N GLU A 78 21.11 -28.99 9.69
CA GLU A 78 19.93 -29.67 10.23
C GLU A 78 18.64 -28.83 10.09
N PRO A 79 17.51 -29.43 9.68
CA PRO A 79 16.23 -28.74 9.66
C PRO A 79 15.74 -28.44 11.08
N LEU A 80 15.13 -27.27 11.27
CA LEU A 80 14.37 -26.98 12.48
C LEU A 80 13.01 -27.67 12.37
N THR A 81 12.66 -28.47 13.38
CA THR A 81 11.47 -29.31 13.36
C THR A 81 10.55 -29.05 14.55
N GLU A 82 9.25 -29.16 14.32
CA GLU A 82 8.19 -29.18 15.34
C GLU A 82 7.30 -30.40 15.05
N PRO A 83 7.73 -31.59 15.52
CA PRO A 83 7.13 -32.87 15.13
C PRO A 83 5.64 -32.98 15.46
N GLU A 84 5.19 -32.36 16.55
CA GLU A 84 3.77 -32.34 16.94
C GLU A 84 2.87 -31.70 15.88
N TYR A 85 3.44 -30.87 15.00
CA TYR A 85 2.74 -30.15 13.94
C TYR A 85 3.14 -30.60 12.53
N GLY A 86 4.02 -31.61 12.41
CA GLY A 86 4.57 -32.06 11.13
C GLY A 86 5.44 -31.03 10.41
N ILE A 87 6.04 -30.08 11.15
CA ILE A 87 6.85 -29.01 10.56
C ILE A 87 8.31 -29.44 10.52
N SER A 88 8.94 -29.31 9.34
CA SER A 88 10.37 -29.48 9.13
C SER A 88 10.85 -28.49 8.09
N VAL A 89 11.68 -27.52 8.50
CA VAL A 89 12.16 -26.45 7.60
C VAL A 89 13.65 -26.24 7.79
N GLN A 90 14.42 -26.42 6.71
CA GLN A 90 15.84 -26.05 6.67
C GLN A 90 15.97 -24.52 6.57
N SER A 91 16.16 -23.88 7.72
CA SER A 91 16.25 -22.42 7.83
C SER A 91 17.06 -21.98 9.05
N VAL A 92 17.51 -20.72 9.06
CA VAL A 92 18.26 -20.13 10.18
C VAL A 92 17.38 -20.01 11.42
N LYS A 93 16.11 -19.63 11.26
CA LYS A 93 15.15 -19.48 12.37
C LYS A 93 13.79 -20.07 12.02
N LEU A 94 13.16 -20.70 13.00
CA LEU A 94 11.77 -21.14 12.98
C LEU A 94 11.04 -20.51 14.16
N LYS A 95 9.98 -19.75 13.91
CA LYS A 95 9.18 -19.06 14.92
C LYS A 95 7.80 -19.70 14.98
N ARG A 96 7.47 -20.26 16.15
CA ARG A 96 6.12 -20.68 16.53
C ARG A 96 5.41 -19.51 17.19
N ARG A 97 4.41 -18.93 16.51
CA ARG A 97 3.54 -17.89 17.07
C ARG A 97 2.27 -18.53 17.62
N VAL A 98 2.02 -18.35 18.92
CA VAL A 98 0.83 -18.86 19.61
C VAL A 98 -0.07 -17.70 20.00
N GLN A 99 -1.36 -17.85 19.75
CA GLN A 99 -2.39 -16.91 20.16
C GLN A 99 -3.48 -17.64 20.91
N MET A 100 -4.03 -17.01 21.95
CA MET A 100 -5.14 -17.55 22.71
C MET A 100 -6.38 -16.72 22.46
N TYR A 101 -7.52 -17.40 22.30
CA TYR A 101 -8.82 -16.76 22.22
C TYR A 101 -9.26 -16.39 23.64
N GLN A 102 -9.48 -15.11 23.88
CA GLN A 102 -9.74 -14.60 25.23
C GLN A 102 -10.55 -13.29 25.19
N TRP A 103 -11.20 -12.96 26.29
CA TRP A 103 -11.87 -11.69 26.47
C TRP A 103 -10.88 -10.53 26.51
N VAL A 104 -11.27 -9.41 25.93
CA VAL A 104 -10.56 -8.14 25.94
C VAL A 104 -11.56 -7.08 26.38
N GLU A 105 -11.22 -6.35 27.43
CA GLU A 105 -11.92 -5.13 27.82
C GLU A 105 -11.41 -3.98 26.97
N GLU A 106 -12.32 -3.32 26.27
CA GLU A 106 -12.03 -2.08 25.57
C GLU A 106 -12.81 -0.94 26.22
N ARG A 107 -12.16 0.23 26.33
CA ARG A 107 -12.69 1.42 26.99
C ARG A 107 -12.97 2.47 25.95
N THR A 108 -14.17 3.04 25.95
CA THR A 108 -14.42 4.27 25.20
C THR A 108 -13.93 5.46 26.02
N SER A 109 -12.86 6.12 25.57
CA SER A 109 -12.60 7.49 26.00
C SER A 109 -13.63 8.39 25.32
N ARG A 110 -14.52 9.01 26.10
CA ARG A 110 -15.22 10.21 25.61
C ARG A 110 -14.19 11.32 25.56
N ASP A 111 -13.67 11.61 24.38
CA ASP A 111 -13.05 12.90 24.10
C ASP A 111 -14.19 13.94 24.05
N ASP A 112 -14.67 14.36 25.22
CA ASP A 112 -15.50 15.56 25.35
C ASP A 112 -14.57 16.72 25.75
N ASP A 113 -14.27 17.56 24.77
CA ASP A 113 -14.03 18.97 24.98
C ASP A 113 -15.29 19.55 25.64
N ASN A 114 -15.27 19.75 26.96
CA ASN A 114 -15.78 20.96 27.60
C ASN A 114 -15.41 20.99 29.09
N ASN A 115 -14.84 22.13 29.48
CA ASN A 115 -14.67 22.53 30.88
C ASN A 115 -16.01 22.46 31.61
N ASP A 116 -16.20 21.46 32.47
CA ASP A 116 -16.87 21.69 33.74
C ASP A 116 -16.29 20.77 34.82
N MET A 117 -15.77 21.38 35.88
CA MET A 117 -15.30 20.65 37.05
C MET A 117 -16.54 20.23 37.85
N MET A 118 -16.71 18.91 38.02
CA MET A 118 -17.53 18.18 39.02
C MET A 118 -18.56 17.23 38.39
N GLN A 119 -18.16 16.00 38.09
CA GLN A 119 -18.85 14.73 38.45
C GLN A 119 -18.19 13.53 37.76
N GLY A 120 -18.17 12.38 38.44
CA GLY A 120 -17.36 11.20 38.11
C GLY A 120 -17.55 10.66 36.69
N SER A 121 -16.41 10.33 36.07
CA SER A 121 -16.32 9.76 34.73
C SER A 121 -16.88 8.32 34.67
N ASN A 122 -18.08 8.17 34.11
CA ASN A 122 -18.56 6.86 33.64
C ASN A 122 -17.96 6.58 32.26
N ALA A 123 -16.81 5.90 32.23
CA ALA A 123 -16.32 5.27 31.00
C ALA A 123 -17.20 4.07 30.67
N ASP A 124 -17.68 3.97 29.43
CA ASP A 124 -18.41 2.78 28.96
C ASP A 124 -17.39 1.68 28.61
N TYR A 125 -17.63 0.46 29.11
CA TYR A 125 -16.75 -0.71 28.94
C TYR A 125 -17.43 -1.73 28.04
N TYR A 126 -16.71 -2.27 27.06
CA TYR A 126 -17.19 -3.34 26.20
C TYR A 126 -16.22 -4.51 26.20
N TYR A 127 -16.77 -5.73 26.10
CA TYR A 127 -16.03 -6.97 26.19
C TYR A 127 -16.17 -7.73 24.87
N VAL A 128 -15.04 -8.04 24.25
CA VAL A 128 -14.99 -8.78 22.99
C VAL A 128 -14.02 -9.94 23.12
N THR A 129 -14.31 -11.07 22.45
CA THR A 129 -13.41 -12.22 22.42
C THR A 129 -12.54 -12.19 21.17
N GLU A 130 -11.22 -12.20 21.37
CA GLU A 130 -10.24 -12.08 20.28
C GLU A 130 -9.02 -12.97 20.49
N TRP A 131 -8.33 -13.28 19.39
CA TRP A 131 -7.03 -13.95 19.41
C TRP A 131 -5.92 -12.98 19.77
N ARG A 132 -5.24 -13.19 20.90
CA ARG A 132 -4.16 -12.30 21.37
C ARG A 132 -2.86 -13.08 21.60
N ASP A 133 -1.73 -12.42 21.32
CA ASP A 133 -0.38 -12.99 21.49
C ASP A 133 0.08 -13.07 22.97
N LYS A 134 -0.58 -12.30 23.86
CA LYS A 134 -0.26 -12.21 25.28
C LYS A 134 -1.50 -12.48 26.12
N LEU A 135 -1.29 -13.02 27.31
CA LEU A 135 -2.35 -13.21 28.30
C LEU A 135 -2.99 -11.86 28.67
N VAL A 136 -4.31 -11.78 28.62
CA VAL A 136 -5.06 -10.62 29.12
C VAL A 136 -5.60 -10.97 30.50
N ASP A 137 -5.11 -10.23 31.49
CA ASP A 137 -5.53 -10.38 32.88
C ASP A 137 -6.95 -9.83 33.09
N SER A 138 -7.92 -10.73 33.15
CA SER A 138 -9.33 -10.41 33.39
C SER A 138 -9.65 -10.00 34.82
N SER A 139 -8.69 -10.07 35.77
CA SER A 139 -8.91 -9.62 37.15
C SER A 139 -9.09 -8.11 37.26
N ASN A 140 -8.55 -7.36 36.28
CA ASN A 140 -8.65 -5.91 36.20
C ASN A 140 -9.85 -5.43 35.37
N PHE A 141 -10.72 -6.34 34.92
CA PHE A 141 -11.91 -5.98 34.18
C PHE A 141 -12.95 -5.33 35.09
N TYR A 142 -13.57 -4.26 34.60
CA TYR A 142 -14.66 -3.55 35.27
C TYR A 142 -15.86 -4.48 35.55
N ILE A 143 -16.24 -5.31 34.58
CA ILE A 143 -17.22 -6.39 34.70
C ILE A 143 -16.49 -7.73 34.51
N ARG A 144 -16.07 -8.33 35.62
CA ARG A 144 -15.44 -9.65 35.62
C ARG A 144 -16.42 -10.79 35.35
N HIS A 145 -17.63 -10.72 35.90
CA HIS A 145 -18.57 -11.83 35.84
C HIS A 145 -18.99 -12.11 34.39
N GLY A 146 -18.69 -13.30 33.88
CA GLY A 146 -18.93 -13.71 32.49
C GLY A 146 -17.77 -13.45 31.52
N HIS A 147 -16.71 -12.76 31.96
CA HIS A 147 -15.55 -12.40 31.14
C HIS A 147 -14.23 -12.90 31.72
N GLU A 148 -14.23 -14.13 32.24
CA GLU A 148 -13.05 -14.72 32.86
C GLU A 148 -12.12 -15.32 31.80
N ASN A 149 -10.84 -14.94 31.85
CA ASN A 149 -9.80 -15.51 31.02
C ASN A 149 -8.99 -16.55 31.80
N PRO A 150 -8.38 -17.54 31.10
CA PRO A 150 -7.39 -18.40 31.72
C PRO A 150 -6.24 -17.61 32.34
N THR A 151 -5.64 -18.11 33.41
CA THR A 151 -4.51 -17.46 34.09
C THR A 151 -3.14 -17.81 33.50
N LYS A 152 -3.10 -18.75 32.55
CA LYS A 152 -1.88 -19.18 31.88
C LYS A 152 -2.17 -19.63 30.45
N MET A 153 -1.21 -19.38 29.57
CA MET A 153 -1.24 -19.88 28.19
C MET A 153 -0.68 -21.32 28.18
N PRO A 154 -1.40 -22.31 27.61
CA PRO A 154 -0.94 -23.71 27.58
C PRO A 154 0.35 -23.91 26.78
N LEU A 155 0.57 -23.07 25.75
CA LEU A 155 1.72 -23.11 24.86
C LEU A 155 2.29 -21.71 24.68
N GLN A 156 3.61 -21.59 24.59
CA GLN A 156 4.28 -20.30 24.44
C GLN A 156 4.80 -20.08 23.01
N THR A 157 4.80 -18.81 22.60
CA THR A 157 5.50 -18.36 21.39
C THR A 157 7.00 -18.54 21.58
N THR A 158 7.65 -19.29 20.69
CA THR A 158 9.06 -19.64 20.79
C THR A 158 9.73 -19.45 19.43
N THR A 159 10.99 -19.02 19.42
CA THR A 159 11.81 -18.94 18.21
C THR A 159 13.00 -19.87 18.37
N TYR A 160 13.08 -20.86 17.51
CA TYR A 160 14.19 -21.78 17.39
C TYR A 160 15.20 -21.20 16.41
N ILE A 161 16.49 -21.34 16.72
CA ILE A 161 17.59 -20.85 15.90
C ILE A 161 18.50 -22.04 15.63
N SER A 162 18.85 -22.29 14.38
CA SER A 162 19.71 -23.41 14.03
C SER A 162 21.10 -23.24 14.65
N PRO A 163 21.66 -24.28 15.28
CA PRO A 163 22.99 -24.21 15.89
C PRO A 163 24.08 -24.03 14.83
N TYR A 164 23.94 -24.73 13.69
CA TYR A 164 24.93 -24.78 12.62
C TYR A 164 24.40 -24.14 11.34
N VAL A 165 24.81 -22.90 11.12
CA VAL A 165 24.51 -22.12 9.91
C VAL A 165 25.83 -21.60 9.37
N ARG A 166 26.09 -21.80 8.08
CA ARG A 166 27.33 -21.35 7.44
C ARG A 166 27.09 -20.74 6.07
N VAL A 167 28.05 -19.93 5.65
CA VAL A 167 28.17 -19.42 4.27
C VAL A 167 29.57 -19.79 3.81
N GLY A 168 29.66 -20.66 2.80
CA GLY A 168 30.93 -21.29 2.42
C GLY A 168 31.56 -22.03 3.60
N PRO A 169 32.85 -21.78 3.91
CA PRO A 169 33.55 -22.44 5.00
C PRO A 169 33.30 -21.83 6.39
N LEU A 170 32.55 -20.72 6.50
CA LEU A 170 32.44 -19.93 7.74
C LEU A 170 31.10 -20.09 8.44
N LEU A 171 31.13 -20.39 9.75
CA LEU A 171 29.93 -20.47 10.61
C LEU A 171 29.43 -19.09 11.04
N LEU A 172 28.13 -18.94 11.29
CA LEU A 172 27.53 -17.69 11.76
C LEU A 172 27.37 -17.70 13.29
N SER A 173 27.80 -16.63 13.95
CA SER A 173 27.55 -16.44 15.39
C SER A 173 26.06 -16.20 15.69
N GLN A 174 25.69 -16.28 16.97
CA GLN A 174 24.32 -16.05 17.42
C GLN A 174 23.79 -14.66 17.03
N GLU A 175 24.62 -13.63 17.17
CA GLU A 175 24.28 -12.23 16.87
C GLU A 175 24.03 -12.01 15.38
N LEU A 176 24.73 -12.74 14.50
CA LEU A 176 24.46 -12.72 13.07
C LEU A 176 23.16 -13.45 12.75
N LYS A 177 22.92 -14.61 13.38
CA LYS A 177 21.67 -15.37 13.21
C LYS A 177 20.44 -14.57 13.66
N GLU A 178 20.59 -13.69 14.66
CA GLU A 178 19.50 -12.82 15.12
C GLU A 178 19.06 -11.77 14.09
N LYS A 179 19.94 -11.37 13.16
CA LYS A 179 19.64 -10.39 12.11
C LYS A 179 18.67 -10.90 11.05
N PHE A 180 18.47 -12.21 10.94
CA PHE A 180 17.42 -12.80 10.11
C PHE A 180 16.05 -12.52 10.74
N SER A 181 15.38 -11.48 10.22
CA SER A 181 14.10 -10.98 10.75
C SER A 181 12.98 -10.91 9.71
N ASP A 182 13.28 -11.16 8.44
CA ASP A 182 12.26 -11.37 7.40
C ASP A 182 11.66 -12.78 7.53
N TYR A 183 10.52 -12.83 8.21
CA TYR A 183 9.78 -14.06 8.46
C TYR A 183 8.78 -14.34 7.34
N ASN A 184 8.89 -15.51 6.72
CA ASN A 184 7.93 -16.06 5.77
C ASN A 184 7.02 -17.09 6.45
N GLU A 185 5.76 -17.16 6.03
CA GLU A 185 4.80 -18.15 6.56
C GLU A 185 5.19 -19.56 6.11
N VAL A 186 5.22 -20.51 7.05
CA VAL A 186 5.31 -21.93 6.71
C VAL A 186 3.93 -22.37 6.24
N THR A 187 3.83 -22.77 4.98
CA THR A 187 2.61 -23.36 4.41
C THR A 187 2.79 -24.87 4.41
N SER A 188 2.06 -25.56 5.29
CA SER A 188 2.02 -27.01 5.33
C SER A 188 0.59 -27.47 5.06
N ASP A 189 0.46 -28.43 4.13
CA ASP A 189 -0.79 -29.16 3.87
C ASP A 189 -0.82 -30.50 4.62
N GLU A 190 0.26 -30.83 5.34
CA GLU A 190 0.40 -32.07 6.09
C GLU A 190 -0.33 -31.96 7.43
N ARG A 191 -1.33 -32.83 7.63
CA ARG A 191 -2.09 -32.87 8.88
C ARG A 191 -1.24 -33.47 9.99
N PRO A 192 -1.23 -32.88 11.20
CA PRO A 192 -0.60 -33.50 12.35
C PRO A 192 -1.16 -34.90 12.64
N ASP A 193 -0.30 -35.81 13.10
CA ASP A 193 -0.72 -37.14 13.56
C ASP A 193 -1.67 -37.07 14.77
N ARG A 194 -1.54 -35.99 15.55
CA ARG A 194 -2.38 -35.68 16.71
C ARG A 194 -3.79 -35.25 16.29
N ARG A 195 -4.79 -36.05 16.67
CA ARG A 195 -6.22 -35.81 16.34
C ARG A 195 -6.83 -34.60 17.04
N ASP A 196 -6.22 -34.14 18.13
CA ASP A 196 -6.65 -32.95 18.87
C ASP A 196 -6.21 -31.63 18.22
N ILE A 197 -5.33 -31.70 17.22
CA ILE A 197 -4.84 -30.53 16.47
C ILE A 197 -5.56 -30.48 15.11
N LYS A 198 -6.24 -29.38 14.85
CA LYS A 198 -6.96 -29.15 13.58
C LYS A 198 -6.16 -28.20 12.70
N LEU A 199 -5.96 -28.56 11.44
CA LEU A 199 -5.33 -27.71 10.44
C LEU A 199 -6.39 -27.03 9.57
N HIS A 200 -6.40 -25.71 9.55
CA HIS A 200 -7.25 -24.92 8.67
C HIS A 200 -6.47 -23.73 8.09
N LEU A 201 -6.38 -23.65 6.76
CA LEU A 201 -5.69 -22.58 6.02
C LEU A 201 -4.23 -22.34 6.49
N GLY A 202 -3.50 -23.42 6.81
CA GLY A 202 -2.10 -23.32 7.27
C GLY A 202 -1.91 -22.94 8.74
N ILE A 203 -3.01 -22.74 9.49
CA ILE A 203 -2.99 -22.47 10.94
C ILE A 203 -3.43 -23.74 11.69
N TYR A 204 -2.74 -24.04 12.79
CA TYR A 204 -3.05 -25.17 13.67
C TYR A 204 -3.90 -24.69 14.85
N TYR A 205 -4.97 -25.40 15.17
CA TYR A 205 -5.92 -25.04 16.23
C TYR A 205 -6.02 -26.17 17.25
N HIS A 206 -5.94 -25.81 18.53
CA HIS A 206 -6.28 -26.68 19.65
C HIS A 206 -7.63 -26.20 20.20
N CYS A 207 -8.71 -26.68 19.58
CA CYS A 207 -10.07 -26.31 19.93
C CYS A 207 -11.06 -27.44 19.57
N GLN A 208 -12.26 -27.39 20.14
CA GLN A 208 -13.35 -28.32 19.80
C GLN A 208 -14.06 -27.95 18.49
N ASP A 209 -14.16 -26.67 18.15
CA ASP A 209 -14.68 -26.19 16.88
C ASP A 209 -13.84 -25.01 16.37
N VAL A 210 -13.38 -25.10 15.12
CA VAL A 210 -12.57 -24.02 14.50
C VAL A 210 -13.46 -22.81 14.16
N TRP A 211 -14.75 -23.04 13.92
CA TRP A 211 -15.70 -22.00 13.52
C TRP A 211 -16.31 -21.27 14.71
N ASN A 212 -16.33 -21.91 15.88
CA ASN A 212 -16.84 -21.37 17.13
C ASN A 212 -15.78 -21.56 18.24
N PRO A 213 -14.70 -20.75 18.24
CA PRO A 213 -13.66 -20.86 19.26
C PRO A 213 -14.18 -20.42 20.63
N GLU A 214 -13.73 -21.11 21.67
CA GLU A 214 -14.05 -20.85 23.07
C GLU A 214 -12.88 -20.18 23.79
N VAL A 215 -13.16 -19.45 24.86
CA VAL A 215 -12.13 -18.77 25.66
C VAL A 215 -11.16 -19.81 26.23
N GLY A 216 -9.88 -19.64 25.92
CA GLY A 216 -8.80 -20.57 26.26
C GLY A 216 -8.32 -21.44 25.10
N ASP A 217 -9.06 -21.48 23.98
CA ASP A 217 -8.57 -22.12 22.75
C ASP A 217 -7.30 -21.44 22.26
N ILE A 218 -6.38 -22.23 21.69
CA ILE A 218 -5.14 -21.71 21.12
C ILE A 218 -5.05 -22.00 19.62
N ARG A 219 -4.45 -21.05 18.90
CA ARG A 219 -4.03 -21.24 17.51
C ARG A 219 -2.55 -20.98 17.35
N VAL A 220 -1.92 -21.73 16.47
CA VAL A 220 -0.47 -21.77 16.25
C VAL A 220 -0.18 -21.56 14.78
N GLN A 221 0.70 -20.62 14.48
CA GLN A 221 1.20 -20.34 13.13
C GLN A 221 2.74 -20.38 13.13
N PHE A 222 3.30 -21.05 12.14
CA PHE A 222 4.75 -21.15 11.98
C PHE A 222 5.26 -20.17 10.93
N TYR A 223 6.44 -19.61 11.20
CA TYR A 223 7.16 -18.72 10.31
C TYR A 223 8.64 -19.10 10.28
N TYR A 224 9.32 -18.91 9.16
CA TYR A 224 10.76 -19.18 9.04
C TYR A 224 11.52 -17.97 8.49
N ALA A 225 12.80 -17.85 8.81
CA ALA A 225 13.69 -16.80 8.28
C ALA A 225 15.06 -17.40 7.88
N GLY A 226 15.59 -16.95 6.74
CA GLY A 226 16.85 -17.43 6.15
C GLY A 226 16.74 -18.88 5.67
N GLN A 227 16.15 -19.12 4.51
CA GLN A 227 16.02 -20.48 3.98
C GLN A 227 17.37 -21.03 3.54
N ALA A 228 17.61 -22.33 3.72
CA ALA A 228 18.76 -22.97 3.11
C ALA A 228 18.72 -22.78 1.58
N GLY A 229 19.86 -22.40 1.00
CA GLY A 229 19.98 -22.04 -0.42
C GLY A 229 19.69 -20.57 -0.74
N ASP A 230 19.21 -19.75 0.21
CA ASP A 230 19.06 -18.32 -0.04
C ASP A 230 20.44 -17.65 -0.17
N PRO A 231 20.68 -16.86 -1.23
CA PRO A 231 21.91 -16.10 -1.34
C PRO A 231 21.94 -15.01 -0.28
N VAL A 232 23.06 -14.90 0.44
CA VAL A 232 23.30 -13.86 1.44
C VAL A 232 24.67 -13.24 1.27
N SER A 233 24.78 -11.97 1.63
CA SER A 233 26.04 -11.24 1.72
C SER A 233 26.25 -10.76 3.15
N ILE A 234 27.43 -11.05 3.70
CA ILE A 234 27.77 -10.82 5.10
C ILE A 234 29.07 -10.02 5.20
N ILE A 235 29.09 -8.99 6.05
CA ILE A 235 30.31 -8.30 6.48
C ILE A 235 30.43 -8.42 7.99
N ALA A 236 31.45 -9.14 8.45
CA ALA A 236 31.69 -9.45 9.87
C ALA A 236 33.17 -9.78 10.11
N LYS A 237 33.59 -9.87 11.37
CA LYS A 237 34.95 -10.31 11.72
C LYS A 237 35.03 -11.84 11.65
N GLN A 238 36.04 -12.38 10.99
CA GLN A 238 36.36 -13.81 11.06
C GLN A 238 37.14 -14.10 12.35
N GLU A 239 36.73 -15.11 13.11
CA GLU A 239 37.40 -15.54 14.34
C GLU A 239 37.24 -17.06 14.50
N ASN A 240 38.34 -17.81 14.41
CA ASN A 240 38.37 -19.28 14.53
C ASN A 240 37.35 -19.99 13.61
N GLY A 241 37.23 -19.53 12.35
CA GLY A 241 36.28 -20.08 11.39
C GLY A 241 34.80 -19.68 11.59
N MET A 242 34.53 -18.71 12.47
CA MET A 242 33.20 -18.15 12.69
C MET A 242 33.16 -16.66 12.31
N LEU A 243 32.02 -16.21 11.80
CA LEU A 243 31.69 -14.81 11.57
C LEU A 243 31.01 -14.25 12.82
N VAL A 244 31.69 -13.30 13.46
CA VAL A 244 31.25 -12.63 14.69
C VAL A 244 31.18 -11.10 14.49
N PRO A 245 30.44 -10.36 15.34
CA PRO A 245 30.45 -8.90 15.27
C PRO A 245 31.85 -8.31 15.42
N TYR A 246 32.18 -7.34 14.56
CA TYR A 246 33.40 -6.56 14.64
C TYR A 246 33.23 -5.39 15.61
N VAL A 247 34.14 -5.23 16.57
CA VAL A 247 34.15 -4.09 17.48
C VAL A 247 35.04 -3.00 16.87
N THR A 248 34.44 -1.84 16.57
CA THR A 248 35.17 -0.71 15.97
C THR A 248 35.97 0.08 17.02
N SER A 249 36.86 0.94 16.56
CA SER A 249 37.63 1.88 17.40
C SER A 249 36.77 2.78 18.30
N LYS A 250 35.48 2.96 17.95
CA LYS A 250 34.49 3.71 18.72
C LYS A 250 33.67 2.84 19.69
N GLY A 251 34.04 1.57 19.87
CA GLY A 251 33.38 0.63 20.78
C GLY A 251 32.04 0.09 20.29
N ARG A 252 31.70 0.29 19.01
CA ARG A 252 30.42 -0.17 18.43
C ARG A 252 30.61 -1.53 17.77
N GLN A 253 29.71 -2.46 18.04
CA GLN A 253 29.65 -3.75 17.35
C GLN A 253 28.96 -3.60 16.00
N ILE A 254 29.62 -4.05 14.93
CA ILE A 254 29.12 -4.03 13.55
C ILE A 254 29.14 -5.46 12.99
N ALA A 255 27.98 -5.92 12.56
CA ALA A 255 27.81 -7.11 11.74
C ALA A 255 26.70 -6.81 10.73
N LEU A 256 26.95 -7.00 9.45
CA LEU A 256 26.01 -6.70 8.38
C LEU A 256 25.60 -8.01 7.72
N VAL A 257 24.30 -8.23 7.56
CA VAL A 257 23.73 -9.41 6.92
C VAL A 257 22.61 -8.93 6.01
N ARG A 258 22.67 -9.25 4.72
CA ARG A 258 21.65 -8.89 3.73
C ARG A 258 21.40 -10.06 2.78
N TYR A 259 20.14 -10.20 2.34
CA TYR A 259 19.79 -11.15 1.30
C TYR A 259 20.24 -10.67 -0.07
N GLY A 260 20.60 -11.62 -0.93
CA GLY A 260 21.09 -11.40 -2.28
C GLY A 260 22.61 -11.41 -2.41
N ASN A 261 23.06 -11.44 -3.66
CA ASN A 261 24.47 -11.38 -4.03
C ASN A 261 24.90 -9.92 -4.18
N LEU A 262 25.20 -9.28 -3.06
CA LEU A 262 25.62 -7.88 -2.99
C LEU A 262 27.13 -7.80 -2.87
N ASN A 263 27.72 -6.81 -3.53
CA ASN A 263 29.12 -6.46 -3.27
C ASN A 263 29.24 -5.56 -2.02
N ARG A 264 30.47 -5.35 -1.56
CA ARG A 264 30.79 -4.56 -0.38
C ARG A 264 30.22 -3.13 -0.43
N ASP A 265 30.22 -2.49 -1.61
CA ASP A 265 29.72 -1.12 -1.79
C ASP A 265 28.20 -1.06 -1.70
N GLU A 266 27.51 -2.05 -2.28
CA GLU A 266 26.06 -2.19 -2.24
C GLU A 266 25.58 -2.44 -0.81
N MET A 267 26.26 -3.32 -0.07
CA MET A 267 25.97 -3.55 1.35
C MET A 267 26.11 -2.27 2.17
N LEU A 268 27.22 -1.53 1.99
CA LEU A 268 27.44 -0.29 2.73
C LEU A 268 26.40 0.79 2.39
N LYS A 269 26.06 0.95 1.10
CA LYS A 269 25.02 1.89 0.66
C LYS A 269 23.66 1.55 1.26
N ALA A 270 23.32 0.27 1.35
CA ALA A 270 22.08 -0.19 1.99
C ALA A 270 22.05 0.15 3.49
N GLU A 271 23.15 -0.09 4.22
CA GLU A 271 23.25 0.29 5.64
C GLU A 271 23.15 1.79 5.86
N PHE A 272 23.81 2.61 5.04
CA PHE A 272 23.69 4.06 5.13
C PHE A 272 22.28 4.54 4.86
N TYR A 273 21.56 3.90 3.94
CA TYR A 273 20.17 4.23 3.66
C TYR A 273 19.26 3.94 4.86
N ASP A 274 19.40 2.77 5.48
CA ASP A 274 18.61 2.39 6.66
C ASP A 274 18.92 3.30 7.85
N ALA A 275 20.20 3.57 8.12
CA ALA A 275 20.64 4.50 9.16
C ALA A 275 20.09 5.92 8.92
N LYS A 276 20.03 6.37 7.66
CA LYS A 276 19.45 7.66 7.30
C LYS A 276 17.96 7.71 7.65
N ILE A 277 17.19 6.67 7.34
CA ILE A 277 15.76 6.61 7.69
C ILE A 277 15.56 6.72 9.20
N GLU A 278 16.34 5.96 9.98
CA GLU A 278 16.23 5.98 11.44
C GLU A 278 16.57 7.37 12.01
N ASN A 279 17.64 7.99 11.52
CA ASN A 279 18.03 9.33 11.94
C ASN A 279 16.97 10.38 11.59
N TRP A 280 16.31 10.27 10.44
CA TRP A 280 15.22 11.17 10.06
C TRP A 280 13.97 11.00 10.92
N LYS A 281 13.65 9.77 11.36
CA LYS A 281 12.56 9.53 12.31
C LYS A 281 12.83 10.23 13.64
N LEU A 282 14.03 10.10 14.19
CA LEU A 282 14.41 10.75 15.45
C LEU A 282 14.49 12.27 15.31
N ARG A 283 14.95 12.79 14.16
CA ARG A 283 14.90 14.23 13.85
C ARG A 283 13.47 14.77 13.83
N PHE A 284 12.55 14.02 13.25
CA PHE A 284 11.15 14.39 13.21
C PHE A 284 10.55 14.46 14.63
N PHE A 285 10.76 13.44 15.46
CA PHE A 285 10.28 13.45 16.85
C PHE A 285 10.92 14.56 17.69
N GLY A 286 12.23 14.78 17.55
CA GLY A 286 12.92 15.88 18.22
C GLY A 286 12.38 17.25 17.78
N ALA A 287 12.12 17.45 16.48
CA ALA A 287 11.50 18.67 15.97
C ALA A 287 10.05 18.85 16.46
N ALA A 288 9.28 17.76 16.56
CA ALA A 288 7.93 17.78 17.11
C ALA A 288 7.92 18.16 18.60
N PHE A 289 8.88 17.65 19.40
CA PHE A 289 9.06 18.05 20.80
C PHE A 289 9.44 19.53 20.92
N ILE A 290 10.35 20.02 20.08
CA ILE A 290 10.69 21.45 20.05
C ILE A 290 9.46 22.29 19.67
N HIS A 291 8.69 21.86 18.66
CA HIS A 291 7.47 22.57 18.26
C HIS A 291 6.46 22.63 19.42
N PHE A 292 6.19 21.50 20.07
CA PHE A 292 5.31 21.44 21.23
C PHE A 292 5.81 22.34 22.37
N ALA A 293 7.11 22.30 22.67
CA ALA A 293 7.71 23.17 23.68
C ALA A 293 7.55 24.66 23.34
N ILE A 294 7.74 25.07 22.09
CA ILE A 294 7.56 26.45 21.63
C ILE A 294 6.08 26.86 21.77
N THR A 295 5.12 25.97 21.47
CA THR A 295 3.69 26.28 21.66
C THR A 295 3.36 26.54 23.13
N CYS A 296 3.88 25.71 24.05
CA CYS A 296 3.72 25.90 25.49
C CYS A 296 4.37 27.20 26.00
N LEU A 297 5.53 27.59 25.43
CA LEU A 297 6.28 28.80 25.81
C LEU A 297 5.87 30.05 25.03
N SER A 298 4.93 29.95 24.07
CA SER A 298 4.64 31.00 23.08
C SER A 298 4.24 32.35 23.69
N LYS A 299 3.53 32.36 24.83
CA LYS A 299 3.12 33.59 25.53
C LYS A 299 4.31 34.33 26.15
N LEU A 300 5.23 33.60 26.78
CA LEU A 300 6.46 34.16 27.35
C LEU A 300 7.42 34.63 26.25
N ILE A 301 7.53 33.85 25.17
CA ILE A 301 8.33 34.21 23.99
C ILE A 301 7.80 35.52 23.38
N LYS A 302 6.49 35.68 23.17
CA LYS A 302 5.91 36.93 22.65
C LYS A 302 6.24 38.17 23.51
N LEU A 303 6.24 38.03 24.83
CA LEU A 303 6.60 39.11 25.76
C LEU A 303 8.08 39.52 25.62
N ILE A 304 8.98 38.54 25.48
CA ILE A 304 10.42 38.79 25.27
C ILE A 304 10.66 39.44 23.90
N PHE A 305 10.01 38.95 22.85
CA PHE A 305 10.14 39.50 21.49
C PHE A 305 9.64 40.95 21.39
N ASN A 306 8.61 41.32 22.16
CA ASN A 306 8.11 42.69 22.22
C ASN A 306 9.07 43.68 22.92
N GLN A 307 10.08 43.20 23.66
CA GLN A 307 11.11 44.02 24.29
C GLN A 307 12.32 44.27 23.38
N ILE A 308 12.44 43.57 22.25
CA ILE A 308 13.56 43.68 21.31
C ILE A 308 13.08 44.43 20.06
N PRO A 309 13.48 45.71 19.84
CA PRO A 309 12.92 46.57 18.80
C PRO A 309 12.99 46.00 17.37
N TYR A 310 14.06 45.26 17.05
CA TYR A 310 14.30 44.71 15.71
C TYR A 310 13.39 43.51 15.36
N LEU A 311 12.84 42.80 16.35
CA LEU A 311 12.02 41.60 16.14
C LEU A 311 10.51 41.90 16.10
N ARG A 312 10.11 43.12 16.47
CA ARG A 312 8.72 43.61 16.47
C ARG A 312 8.11 43.67 15.07
N ASN A 313 8.91 44.05 14.07
CA ASN A 313 8.44 44.30 12.69
C ASN A 313 8.17 43.02 11.87
N THR A 314 8.63 41.85 12.32
CA THR A 314 8.43 40.58 11.61
C THR A 314 7.11 39.90 11.98
N ILE A 315 6.46 40.33 13.07
CA ILE A 315 5.26 39.70 13.64
C ILE A 315 3.99 40.55 13.41
N SER A 316 4.12 41.87 13.29
CA SER A 316 3.00 42.78 12.98
C SER A 316 2.83 42.94 11.46
N GLY A 317 2.29 41.91 10.80
CA GLY A 317 1.76 42.05 9.43
C GLY A 317 0.46 42.84 9.45
N GLU A 318 0.52 44.16 9.63
CA GLU A 318 -0.63 45.06 9.43
C GLU A 318 -0.59 45.61 8.01
N ALA A 319 -1.48 45.08 7.17
CA ALA A 319 -1.96 45.80 5.99
C ALA A 319 -2.97 46.85 6.46
N THR A 320 -2.77 48.06 5.98
CA THR A 320 -3.42 49.33 6.34
C THR A 320 -4.94 49.37 6.16
N ASP A 321 -5.60 49.87 7.21
CA ASP A 321 -6.84 50.64 7.32
C ASP A 321 -7.77 50.85 6.10
N ALA A 322 -9.05 50.53 6.30
CA ALA A 322 -10.18 51.30 5.77
C ALA A 322 -11.32 51.38 6.81
N LYS A 323 -11.75 52.62 7.04
CA LYS A 323 -12.60 53.18 8.12
C LYS A 323 -14.01 52.58 8.30
N ASN A 324 -14.43 52.57 9.57
CA ASN A 324 -15.76 52.73 10.18
C ASN A 324 -16.97 53.00 9.26
N ILE A 325 -18.08 52.30 9.53
CA ILE A 325 -19.41 52.86 9.90
C ILE A 325 -20.15 51.81 10.76
N GLN A 326 -20.70 52.29 11.88
CA GLN A 326 -21.62 51.62 12.79
C GLN A 326 -23.07 51.87 12.34
N ASN A 327 -23.92 50.84 12.33
CA ASN A 327 -25.21 50.75 13.04
C ASN A 327 -26.32 49.94 12.34
N ASP A 328 -27.06 49.26 13.22
CA ASP A 328 -28.47 48.86 13.24
C ASP A 328 -28.93 47.52 12.62
N ASP A 329 -29.40 46.69 13.55
CA ASP A 329 -30.44 45.65 13.54
C ASP A 329 -31.17 45.35 12.23
N GLU A 330 -31.20 44.07 11.84
CA GLU A 330 -32.48 43.33 11.73
C GLU A 330 -32.29 41.82 11.52
N LYS A 331 -33.22 41.09 12.12
CA LYS A 331 -33.39 39.65 12.12
C LYS A 331 -33.99 39.18 10.78
N CYS A 332 -33.39 38.20 10.09
CA CYS A 332 -34.12 37.13 9.39
C CYS A 332 -33.23 36.04 8.79
N THR A 333 -33.78 34.83 8.84
CA THR A 333 -33.32 33.54 8.32
C THR A 333 -33.22 33.49 6.79
N SER A 334 -32.13 32.91 6.27
CA SER A 334 -32.09 31.85 5.23
C SER A 334 -30.68 31.76 4.62
N ASP A 335 -30.00 30.64 4.85
CA ASP A 335 -28.71 30.33 4.19
C ASP A 335 -28.93 30.00 2.71
N GLY A 336 -29.16 31.04 1.92
CA GLY A 336 -29.02 31.03 0.47
C GLY A 336 -27.72 31.70 0.08
N VAL A 337 -26.64 30.94 -0.11
CA VAL A 337 -25.40 31.48 -0.67
C VAL A 337 -25.71 32.06 -2.05
N ASN A 338 -25.58 33.38 -2.18
CA ASN A 338 -25.82 34.09 -3.44
C ASN A 338 -24.82 33.62 -4.51
N LYS A 339 -25.32 32.91 -5.52
CA LYS A 339 -24.54 32.33 -6.63
C LYS A 339 -23.79 33.37 -7.48
N TYR A 340 -24.06 34.66 -7.28
CA TYR A 340 -23.48 35.77 -8.03
C TYR A 340 -22.59 36.71 -7.20
N SER A 341 -22.22 36.33 -5.96
CA SER A 341 -21.28 37.16 -5.18
C SER A 341 -19.88 37.16 -5.81
N LYS A 342 -19.20 38.31 -5.74
CA LYS A 342 -17.83 38.49 -6.26
C LYS A 342 -16.83 37.54 -5.60
N GLU A 343 -17.10 37.11 -4.36
CA GLU A 343 -16.31 36.17 -3.56
C GLU A 343 -16.49 34.70 -3.99
N ALA A 344 -17.71 34.28 -4.36
CA ALA A 344 -17.95 32.95 -4.91
C ALA A 344 -17.26 32.78 -6.29
N ASN A 345 -17.22 33.85 -7.08
CA ASN A 345 -16.54 33.89 -8.37
C ASN A 345 -15.02 33.88 -8.27
N THR A 346 -14.39 34.36 -7.18
CA THR A 346 -12.92 34.31 -7.00
C THR A 346 -12.44 32.98 -6.41
N LYS A 347 -13.23 32.34 -5.53
CA LYS A 347 -12.86 31.11 -4.82
C LYS A 347 -12.51 29.94 -5.76
N TYR A 348 -13.26 29.78 -6.85
CA TYR A 348 -13.13 28.63 -7.76
C TYR A 348 -12.38 28.91 -9.07
N VAL A 349 -11.81 30.12 -9.23
CA VAL A 349 -11.06 30.52 -10.43
C VAL A 349 -9.94 29.53 -10.75
N LYS A 350 -9.31 28.94 -9.72
CA LYS A 350 -8.24 27.95 -9.91
C LYS A 350 -8.70 26.76 -10.74
N TYR A 351 -9.88 26.20 -10.46
CA TYR A 351 -10.41 25.04 -11.17
C TYR A 351 -10.87 25.40 -12.57
N LEU A 352 -11.54 26.55 -12.74
CA LEU A 352 -11.96 27.03 -14.06
C LEU A 352 -10.76 27.30 -14.98
N LYS A 353 -9.66 27.84 -14.44
CA LYS A 353 -8.40 27.99 -15.20
C LYS A 353 -7.84 26.64 -15.63
N LEU A 354 -7.75 25.67 -14.73
CA LEU A 354 -7.28 24.31 -15.04
C LEU A 354 -8.15 23.62 -16.11
N ILE A 355 -9.47 23.78 -16.03
CA ILE A 355 -10.41 23.23 -17.03
C ILE A 355 -10.21 23.89 -18.38
N ASN A 356 -10.12 25.22 -18.42
CA ASN A 356 -9.90 25.95 -19.67
C ASN A 356 -8.55 25.63 -20.31
N GLU A 357 -7.50 25.49 -19.51
CA GLU A 357 -6.18 25.06 -19.98
C GLU A 357 -6.23 23.62 -20.52
N ALA A 358 -6.86 22.70 -19.80
CA ALA A 358 -7.05 21.33 -20.25
C ALA A 358 -7.80 21.29 -21.59
N LYS A 359 -8.86 22.09 -21.75
CA LYS A 359 -9.65 22.16 -23.00
C LYS A 359 -8.83 22.67 -24.17
N ARG A 360 -8.00 23.70 -23.97
CA ARG A 360 -7.10 24.22 -25.02
C ARG A 360 -6.04 23.20 -25.45
N ASN A 361 -5.53 22.43 -24.50
CA ASN A 361 -4.47 21.45 -24.75
C ASN A 361 -5.01 20.08 -25.18
N TYR A 362 -6.32 19.86 -25.08
CA TYR A 362 -6.93 18.58 -25.34
C TYR A 362 -6.84 18.20 -26.82
N LYS A 363 -6.32 17.00 -27.07
CA LYS A 363 -6.34 16.34 -28.37
C LYS A 363 -6.99 14.99 -28.19
N GLY A 364 -8.10 14.77 -28.91
CA GLY A 364 -8.78 13.48 -28.95
C GLY A 364 -7.82 12.38 -29.43
N CYS A 365 -8.08 11.15 -29.00
CA CYS A 365 -7.27 10.02 -29.43
C CYS A 365 -7.62 9.58 -30.87
N ASN A 366 -6.71 8.85 -31.52
CA ASN A 366 -6.94 8.35 -32.88
C ASN A 366 -7.78 7.06 -32.85
N GLU A 367 -9.06 7.15 -33.17
CA GLU A 367 -9.99 6.01 -33.14
C GLU A 367 -9.78 5.03 -34.31
N ASN A 368 -9.08 5.46 -35.37
CA ASN A 368 -8.90 4.64 -36.57
C ASN A 368 -8.07 3.40 -36.27
N ARG A 369 -8.57 2.25 -36.73
CA ARG A 369 -7.92 0.94 -36.57
C ARG A 369 -7.54 0.67 -35.10
N CYS A 370 -8.35 1.08 -34.11
CA CYS A 370 -8.07 0.92 -32.67
C CYS A 370 -6.75 1.59 -32.20
N ASN A 371 -6.39 2.77 -32.71
CA ASN A 371 -5.12 3.43 -32.37
C ASN A 371 -5.16 4.26 -31.08
N CYS A 372 -6.31 4.41 -30.45
CA CYS A 372 -6.50 5.30 -29.30
C CYS A 372 -5.48 5.03 -28.18
N HIS A 373 -5.24 3.75 -27.89
CA HIS A 373 -4.35 3.30 -26.81
C HIS A 373 -2.98 2.80 -27.31
N ALA A 374 -2.72 2.83 -28.62
CA ALA A 374 -1.47 2.34 -29.20
C ALA A 374 -0.18 3.02 -28.69
N PRO A 375 -0.20 4.32 -28.29
CA PRO A 375 0.97 4.95 -27.66
C PRO A 375 1.43 4.26 -26.37
N VAL A 376 0.52 3.63 -25.62
CA VAL A 376 0.86 2.90 -24.39
C VAL A 376 1.73 1.68 -24.71
N ILE A 377 1.36 0.91 -25.74
CA ILE A 377 2.18 -0.21 -26.23
C ILE A 377 3.57 0.27 -26.63
N ALA A 378 3.66 1.41 -27.34
CA ALA A 378 4.93 1.95 -27.78
C ALA A 378 5.82 2.42 -26.61
N ARG A 379 5.21 2.99 -25.57
CA ARG A 379 5.89 3.38 -24.33
C ARG A 379 6.41 2.15 -23.58
N ASP A 380 5.56 1.15 -23.38
CA ASP A 380 5.88 -0.03 -22.59
C ASP A 380 6.95 -0.90 -23.25
N LEU A 381 6.90 -1.02 -24.57
CA LEU A 381 7.88 -1.80 -25.33
C LEU A 381 9.17 -1.02 -25.65
N LYS A 382 9.26 0.28 -25.31
CA LYS A 382 10.39 1.14 -25.70
C LYS A 382 11.73 0.59 -25.22
N ILE A 383 11.79 0.08 -24.00
CA ILE A 383 13.04 -0.40 -23.37
C ILE A 383 13.60 -1.65 -24.03
N PHE A 384 12.78 -2.40 -24.77
CA PHE A 384 13.19 -3.62 -25.45
C PHE A 384 13.59 -3.38 -26.91
N LYS A 385 13.47 -2.16 -27.44
CA LYS A 385 13.73 -1.87 -28.86
C LYS A 385 15.18 -2.07 -29.28
N ASP A 386 16.13 -1.66 -28.43
CA ASP A 386 17.54 -1.60 -28.84
C ASP A 386 18.22 -2.97 -28.76
N LYS A 387 17.94 -3.74 -27.69
CA LYS A 387 18.56 -5.07 -27.46
C LYS A 387 17.66 -6.24 -27.87
N GLY A 388 16.38 -5.97 -28.16
CA GLY A 388 15.37 -7.00 -28.38
C GLY A 388 15.09 -7.85 -27.12
N ILE A 389 14.32 -8.90 -27.30
CA ILE A 389 13.88 -9.84 -26.27
C ILE A 389 14.48 -11.20 -26.58
N SER A 390 15.50 -11.60 -25.82
CA SER A 390 16.14 -12.91 -25.95
C SER A 390 15.47 -13.98 -25.07
N ALA A 391 15.65 -15.25 -25.42
CA ALA A 391 15.13 -16.38 -24.63
C ALA A 391 15.63 -16.32 -23.18
N LYS A 392 16.92 -15.99 -22.98
CA LYS A 392 17.53 -15.80 -21.65
C LYS A 392 16.83 -14.69 -20.85
N LEU A 393 16.44 -13.59 -21.51
CA LEU A 393 15.74 -12.49 -20.82
C LEU A 393 14.35 -12.91 -20.36
N LEU A 394 13.66 -13.76 -21.13
CA LEU A 394 12.37 -14.32 -20.75
C LEU A 394 12.51 -15.34 -19.61
N ASP A 395 13.53 -16.21 -19.69
CA ASP A 395 13.83 -17.21 -18.65
C ASP A 395 14.13 -16.57 -17.28
N ASN A 396 14.79 -15.41 -17.26
CA ASN A 396 15.06 -14.65 -16.03
C ASN A 396 13.79 -14.26 -15.27
N VAL A 397 12.67 -14.10 -15.97
CA VAL A 397 11.39 -13.65 -15.39
C VAL A 397 10.31 -14.73 -15.41
N LYS A 398 10.65 -15.98 -15.75
CA LYS A 398 9.69 -17.09 -15.85
C LYS A 398 8.88 -17.33 -14.56
N THR A 399 9.46 -17.04 -13.40
CA THR A 399 8.80 -17.22 -12.09
C THR A 399 7.87 -16.07 -11.71
N LYS A 400 7.81 -15.01 -12.52
CA LYS A 400 7.04 -13.79 -12.25
C LYS A 400 5.62 -13.82 -12.80
N GLY A 401 5.23 -14.91 -13.45
CA GLY A 401 3.87 -15.08 -13.98
C GLY A 401 3.67 -16.46 -14.60
N THR A 402 2.58 -16.59 -15.32
CA THR A 402 2.24 -17.79 -16.09
C THR A 402 2.78 -17.65 -17.50
N LYS A 403 3.57 -18.63 -17.95
CA LYS A 403 4.09 -18.69 -19.33
C LYS A 403 2.97 -19.07 -20.29
N TYR A 404 2.90 -18.32 -21.39
CA TYR A 404 2.07 -18.63 -22.55
C TYR A 404 2.95 -18.75 -23.80
N GLN A 405 2.56 -19.67 -24.69
CA GLN A 405 3.11 -19.76 -26.04
C GLN A 405 1.98 -19.80 -27.06
N ILE A 406 2.17 -19.13 -28.18
CA ILE A 406 1.38 -19.35 -29.39
C ILE A 406 2.33 -19.95 -30.41
N ILE A 407 2.06 -21.16 -30.86
CA ILE A 407 2.87 -21.87 -31.86
C ILE A 407 1.93 -22.49 -32.89
N ASN A 408 2.14 -22.21 -34.18
CA ASN A 408 1.31 -22.73 -35.27
C ASN A 408 -0.19 -22.48 -35.03
N ASN A 409 -0.56 -21.26 -34.65
CA ASN A 409 -1.93 -20.84 -34.32
C ASN A 409 -2.61 -21.64 -33.19
N LYS A 410 -1.83 -22.28 -32.32
CA LYS A 410 -2.34 -22.97 -31.12
C LYS A 410 -1.81 -22.29 -29.86
N LEU A 411 -2.69 -22.16 -28.86
CA LEU A 411 -2.36 -21.57 -27.56
C LEU A 411 -1.89 -22.65 -26.59
N TYR A 412 -0.80 -22.37 -25.89
CA TYR A 412 -0.25 -23.22 -24.85
C TYR A 412 0.05 -22.40 -23.60
N ARG A 413 -0.04 -23.02 -22.43
CA ARG A 413 0.17 -22.36 -21.14
C ARG A 413 0.80 -23.31 -20.13
N ASP A 414 1.49 -22.78 -19.13
CA ASP A 414 1.85 -23.54 -17.93
C ASP A 414 0.64 -24.28 -17.35
N LYS A 415 0.88 -25.49 -16.84
CA LYS A 415 -0.14 -26.32 -16.18
C LYS A 415 -0.80 -25.54 -15.04
N MET A 416 0.02 -24.93 -14.19
CA MET A 416 -0.43 -24.16 -13.03
C MET A 416 -0.69 -22.71 -13.42
N CYS A 417 -1.94 -22.27 -13.28
CA CYS A 417 -2.29 -20.85 -13.25
C CYS A 417 -2.69 -20.47 -11.83
N MET A 418 -2.04 -19.44 -11.27
CA MET A 418 -2.28 -18.99 -9.90
C MET A 418 -3.73 -18.55 -9.65
N PHE A 419 -4.36 -17.96 -10.66
CA PHE A 419 -5.75 -17.54 -10.61
C PHE A 419 -6.50 -18.04 -11.84
N PRO A 420 -7.06 -19.27 -11.81
CA PRO A 420 -7.63 -19.93 -13.00
C PRO A 420 -8.68 -19.10 -13.76
N ALA A 421 -9.59 -18.42 -13.04
CA ALA A 421 -10.59 -17.55 -13.67
C ALA A 421 -9.97 -16.35 -14.39
N ARG A 422 -8.84 -15.81 -13.88
CA ARG A 422 -8.11 -14.71 -14.54
C ARG A 422 -7.44 -15.20 -15.82
N CYS A 423 -6.83 -16.39 -15.78
CA CYS A 423 -6.28 -17.01 -16.99
C CYS A 423 -7.36 -17.22 -18.06
N THR A 424 -8.54 -17.73 -17.69
CA THR A 424 -9.64 -17.95 -18.64
C THR A 424 -10.11 -16.63 -19.29
N GLY A 425 -10.17 -15.53 -18.52
CA GLY A 425 -10.46 -14.20 -19.05
C GLY A 425 -9.41 -13.65 -20.01
N ILE A 426 -8.14 -13.99 -19.83
CA ILE A 426 -7.04 -13.66 -20.77
C ILE A 426 -7.13 -14.55 -22.01
N GLU A 427 -7.29 -15.86 -21.82
CA GLU A 427 -7.37 -16.88 -22.85
C GLU A 427 -8.49 -16.59 -23.84
N HIS A 428 -9.63 -16.05 -23.39
CA HIS A 428 -10.70 -15.59 -24.29
C HIS A 428 -10.19 -14.69 -25.42
N PHE A 429 -9.41 -13.65 -25.09
CA PHE A 429 -8.88 -12.71 -26.06
C PHE A 429 -7.71 -13.28 -26.87
N LEU A 430 -6.90 -14.14 -26.27
CA LEU A 430 -5.81 -14.81 -26.98
C LEU A 430 -6.36 -15.76 -28.04
N LEU A 431 -7.34 -16.60 -27.66
CA LEU A 431 -8.04 -17.54 -28.55
C LEU A 431 -8.78 -16.82 -29.69
N GLU A 432 -9.42 -15.69 -29.41
CA GLU A 432 -10.09 -14.85 -30.42
C GLU A 432 -9.11 -14.37 -31.51
N ASN A 433 -7.86 -14.08 -31.15
CA ASN A 433 -6.87 -13.49 -32.05
C ASN A 433 -5.87 -14.50 -32.64
N LEU A 434 -6.00 -15.80 -32.35
CA LEU A 434 -4.99 -16.82 -32.70
C LEU A 434 -4.55 -16.82 -34.16
N SER A 435 -5.49 -16.69 -35.10
CA SER A 435 -5.20 -16.72 -36.54
C SER A 435 -4.39 -15.52 -37.04
N ASP A 436 -4.35 -14.43 -36.27
CA ASP A 436 -3.70 -13.17 -36.62
C ASP A 436 -2.33 -12.97 -35.96
N LEU A 437 -2.00 -13.84 -35.00
CA LEU A 437 -0.83 -13.73 -34.13
C LEU A 437 0.32 -14.61 -34.65
N PRO A 438 1.56 -14.07 -34.72
CA PRO A 438 2.73 -14.87 -35.02
C PRO A 438 3.08 -15.83 -33.88
N ASP A 439 3.97 -16.80 -34.16
CA ASP A 439 4.60 -17.63 -33.12
C ASP A 439 5.26 -16.72 -32.08
N THR A 440 4.87 -16.86 -30.82
CA THR A 440 5.30 -15.97 -29.74
C THR A 440 5.34 -16.70 -28.39
N GLU A 441 6.12 -16.19 -27.45
CA GLU A 441 6.06 -16.62 -26.05
C GLU A 441 6.29 -15.47 -25.08
N PHE A 442 5.54 -15.48 -23.98
CA PHE A 442 5.48 -14.35 -23.05
C PHE A 442 5.03 -14.81 -21.66
N ILE A 443 5.40 -14.01 -20.63
CA ILE A 443 5.02 -14.25 -19.24
C ILE A 443 3.92 -13.29 -18.83
N VAL A 444 2.78 -13.83 -18.37
CA VAL A 444 1.64 -13.04 -17.90
C VAL A 444 1.50 -13.15 -16.39
N ASN A 445 1.70 -12.03 -15.70
CA ASN A 445 1.37 -11.91 -14.30
C ASN A 445 -0.16 -11.75 -14.13
N THR A 446 -0.76 -12.71 -13.41
CA THR A 446 -2.18 -12.69 -13.06
C THR A 446 -2.44 -12.17 -11.65
N ARG A 447 -1.42 -11.73 -10.90
CA ARG A 447 -1.57 -11.07 -9.58
C ARG A 447 -2.00 -9.61 -9.78
N ASP A 448 -2.42 -8.98 -8.68
CA ASP A 448 -2.83 -7.56 -8.72
C ASP A 448 -1.61 -6.63 -8.87
N TRP A 449 -0.50 -6.92 -8.19
CA TRP A 449 0.69 -6.06 -8.15
C TRP A 449 1.68 -6.37 -9.29
N PRO A 450 2.31 -5.35 -9.92
CA PRO A 450 3.33 -5.52 -10.97
C PRO A 450 4.62 -6.16 -10.43
N GLN A 451 5.49 -6.68 -11.31
CA GLN A 451 6.60 -7.55 -10.91
C GLN A 451 8.00 -6.99 -11.20
N ILE A 452 8.14 -6.09 -12.17
CA ILE A 452 9.43 -5.63 -12.70
C ILE A 452 9.68 -4.20 -12.22
N ASN A 453 10.14 -4.07 -10.97
CA ASN A 453 10.48 -2.77 -10.40
C ASN A 453 11.72 -2.18 -11.11
N LYS A 454 11.74 -0.87 -11.34
CA LYS A 454 12.85 -0.20 -12.03
C LYS A 454 14.13 -0.10 -11.21
N LYS A 455 14.04 -0.17 -9.88
CA LYS A 455 15.15 0.03 -8.95
C LYS A 455 15.79 -1.28 -8.46
N TYR A 456 15.03 -2.36 -8.41
CA TYR A 456 15.46 -3.62 -7.83
C TYR A 456 14.74 -4.82 -8.45
N GLY A 457 15.26 -6.02 -8.22
CA GLY A 457 14.69 -7.26 -8.72
C GLY A 457 15.16 -7.60 -10.14
N PHE A 458 14.40 -8.47 -10.80
CA PHE A 458 14.75 -9.02 -12.10
C PHE A 458 14.25 -8.12 -13.22
N PHE A 459 15.03 -7.96 -14.29
CA PHE A 459 14.62 -7.28 -15.51
C PHE A 459 14.19 -8.30 -16.57
N GLY A 460 13.06 -8.03 -17.21
CA GLY A 460 12.56 -8.82 -18.35
C GLY A 460 11.12 -8.45 -18.70
N PRO A 461 10.58 -8.99 -19.80
CA PRO A 461 9.23 -8.69 -20.24
C PRO A 461 8.19 -9.50 -19.46
N VAL A 462 7.52 -8.84 -18.51
CA VAL A 462 6.35 -9.41 -17.82
C VAL A 462 5.14 -8.55 -18.12
N PHE A 463 4.03 -9.20 -18.46
CA PHE A 463 2.76 -8.55 -18.72
C PHE A 463 1.96 -8.46 -17.42
N SER A 464 1.60 -7.26 -16.98
CA SER A 464 0.75 -7.01 -15.80
C SER A 464 -0.40 -6.08 -16.18
N PHE A 465 -1.59 -6.26 -15.62
CA PHE A 465 -2.75 -5.44 -16.04
C PHE A 465 -2.61 -3.97 -15.61
N SER A 466 -1.89 -3.71 -14.51
CA SER A 466 -1.73 -2.39 -13.93
C SER A 466 -0.31 -2.18 -13.42
N LYS A 467 0.13 -0.92 -13.45
CA LYS A 467 1.44 -0.48 -12.96
C LYS A 467 1.45 1.02 -12.64
N THR A 468 2.55 1.46 -12.03
CA THR A 468 2.95 2.87 -11.93
C THR A 468 4.20 3.11 -12.78
N ASP A 469 4.70 4.35 -12.78
CA ASP A 469 5.97 4.70 -13.44
C ASP A 469 7.21 4.11 -12.76
N GLU A 470 7.06 3.40 -11.64
CA GLU A 470 8.14 2.67 -10.97
C GLU A 470 8.38 1.26 -11.53
N TYR A 471 7.58 0.82 -12.52
CA TYR A 471 7.64 -0.55 -13.06
C TYR A 471 7.82 -0.58 -14.57
N TYR A 472 8.55 -1.60 -15.06
CA TYR A 472 8.75 -1.88 -16.48
C TYR A 472 7.72 -2.86 -17.07
N ASP A 473 6.81 -3.41 -16.26
CA ASP A 473 5.77 -4.33 -16.73
C ASP A 473 5.03 -3.79 -17.96
N ILE A 474 4.64 -4.67 -18.87
CA ILE A 474 3.93 -4.32 -20.10
C ILE A 474 2.43 -4.42 -19.83
N MET A 475 1.69 -3.32 -19.97
CA MET A 475 0.27 -3.32 -19.67
C MET A 475 -0.55 -4.07 -20.72
N TYR A 476 -1.39 -4.99 -20.22
CA TYR A 476 -2.39 -5.69 -21.02
C TYR A 476 -3.82 -5.40 -20.52
N PRO A 477 -4.85 -5.54 -21.38
CA PRO A 477 -6.24 -5.42 -20.96
C PRO A 477 -6.63 -6.52 -19.96
N ALA A 478 -6.99 -6.12 -18.73
CA ALA A 478 -7.26 -7.04 -17.64
C ALA A 478 -8.25 -8.16 -17.99
N TRP A 479 -8.06 -9.34 -17.38
CA TRP A 479 -8.95 -10.49 -17.49
C TRP A 479 -10.44 -10.13 -17.30
N ALA A 480 -10.73 -9.19 -16.38
CA ALA A 480 -12.07 -8.76 -16.00
C ALA A 480 -12.88 -8.05 -17.12
N PHE A 481 -12.30 -7.83 -18.31
CA PHE A 481 -13.11 -7.50 -19.49
C PHE A 481 -14.00 -8.67 -19.93
N TRP A 482 -13.57 -9.91 -19.68
CA TRP A 482 -14.35 -11.12 -19.92
C TRP A 482 -14.78 -11.81 -18.62
N GLU A 483 -13.86 -12.14 -17.71
CA GLU A 483 -14.15 -12.78 -16.42
C GLU A 483 -12.97 -12.73 -15.43
N GLY A 484 -13.15 -13.28 -14.22
CA GLY A 484 -12.09 -13.40 -13.21
C GLY A 484 -11.81 -12.12 -12.41
N GLY A 485 -12.68 -11.11 -12.52
CA GLY A 485 -12.69 -9.99 -11.58
C GLY A 485 -13.15 -10.39 -10.17
N PRO A 486 -13.21 -9.44 -9.22
CA PRO A 486 -13.60 -9.73 -7.84
C PRO A 486 -14.96 -10.41 -7.75
N ALA A 487 -15.03 -11.52 -7.01
CA ALA A 487 -16.27 -12.22 -6.71
C ALA A 487 -16.92 -11.61 -5.47
N ILE A 488 -18.16 -11.15 -5.64
CA ILE A 488 -18.97 -10.48 -4.61
C ILE A 488 -20.39 -11.04 -4.66
N SER A 489 -21.25 -10.72 -3.69
CA SER A 489 -22.63 -11.28 -3.65
C SER A 489 -23.43 -10.99 -4.94
N LEU A 490 -23.23 -9.81 -5.53
CA LEU A 490 -23.87 -9.42 -6.80
C LEU A 490 -23.26 -10.09 -8.05
N TYR A 491 -22.00 -10.54 -7.95
CA TYR A 491 -21.25 -11.16 -9.04
C TYR A 491 -20.52 -12.41 -8.51
N PRO A 492 -21.25 -13.50 -8.22
CA PRO A 492 -20.68 -14.68 -7.55
C PRO A 492 -19.60 -15.39 -8.39
N LYS A 493 -19.64 -15.22 -9.73
CA LYS A 493 -18.63 -15.74 -10.66
C LYS A 493 -17.48 -14.74 -10.95
N GLY A 494 -17.41 -13.65 -10.19
CA GLY A 494 -16.49 -12.55 -10.45
C GLY A 494 -17.04 -11.52 -11.43
N ILE A 495 -16.68 -10.26 -11.23
CA ILE A 495 -16.97 -9.19 -12.20
C ILE A 495 -16.31 -9.52 -13.54
N GLY A 496 -17.07 -9.44 -14.62
CA GLY A 496 -16.65 -9.79 -15.97
C GLY A 496 -17.63 -9.23 -16.99
N ARG A 497 -17.59 -9.74 -18.23
CA ARG A 497 -18.58 -9.46 -19.27
C ARG A 497 -18.81 -7.95 -19.46
N TRP A 498 -17.72 -7.27 -19.81
CA TRP A 498 -17.74 -5.83 -20.06
C TRP A 498 -18.71 -5.45 -21.18
N ASP A 499 -18.94 -6.32 -22.15
CA ASP A 499 -20.01 -6.20 -23.14
C ASP A 499 -21.38 -5.98 -22.50
N ASN A 500 -21.75 -6.80 -21.52
CA ASN A 500 -23.03 -6.71 -20.83
C ASN A 500 -23.12 -5.45 -19.96
N HIS A 501 -22.06 -5.15 -19.20
CA HIS A 501 -22.02 -3.92 -18.40
C HIS A 501 -22.10 -2.67 -19.26
N ARG A 502 -21.44 -2.65 -20.43
CA ARG A 502 -21.55 -1.56 -21.39
C ARG A 502 -22.98 -1.33 -21.83
N LEU A 503 -23.68 -2.38 -22.25
CA LEU A 503 -25.06 -2.25 -22.72
C LEU A 503 -25.99 -1.77 -21.60
N LYS A 504 -25.88 -2.35 -20.40
CA LYS A 504 -26.72 -2.00 -19.25
C LYS A 504 -26.46 -0.57 -18.76
N LEU A 505 -25.22 -0.24 -18.44
CA LEU A 505 -24.84 1.07 -17.91
C LEU A 505 -24.94 2.16 -18.97
N GLY A 506 -24.59 1.84 -20.22
CA GLY A 506 -24.72 2.77 -21.34
C GLY A 506 -26.18 3.14 -21.62
N LYS A 507 -27.11 2.18 -21.56
CA LYS A 507 -28.55 2.43 -21.64
C LYS A 507 -29.02 3.27 -20.46
N LEU A 508 -28.67 2.88 -19.24
CA LEU A 508 -29.09 3.58 -18.03
C LEU A 508 -28.57 5.03 -17.96
N GLY A 509 -27.29 5.25 -18.26
CA GLY A 509 -26.68 6.57 -18.30
C GLY A 509 -27.33 7.50 -19.33
N ASN A 510 -27.83 6.97 -20.45
CA ASN A 510 -28.58 7.75 -21.43
C ASN A 510 -30.04 8.03 -21.02
N LEU A 511 -30.69 7.10 -20.31
CA LEU A 511 -32.06 7.25 -19.85
C LEU A 511 -32.19 8.20 -18.66
N THR A 512 -31.22 8.16 -17.73
CA THR A 512 -31.22 9.01 -16.54
C THR A 512 -30.72 10.41 -16.88
N LYS A 513 -31.65 11.37 -17.01
CA LYS A 513 -31.34 12.80 -17.18
C LYS A 513 -30.44 13.30 -16.05
N TRP A 514 -29.49 14.19 -16.39
CA TRP A 514 -28.53 14.74 -15.43
C TRP A 514 -29.22 15.43 -14.24
N GLU A 515 -30.31 16.15 -14.51
CA GLU A 515 -31.08 16.93 -13.55
C GLU A 515 -31.82 16.02 -12.54
N ASN A 516 -32.07 14.76 -12.91
CA ASN A 516 -32.73 13.78 -12.06
C ASN A 516 -31.73 13.00 -11.18
N LYS A 517 -30.42 13.22 -11.34
CA LYS A 517 -29.40 12.57 -10.51
C LYS A 517 -29.28 13.27 -9.16
N ILE A 518 -29.09 12.49 -8.11
CA ILE A 518 -28.91 12.95 -6.74
C ILE A 518 -27.61 13.77 -6.67
N PRO A 519 -27.64 15.04 -6.23
CA PRO A 519 -26.46 15.91 -6.15
C PRO A 519 -25.59 15.60 -4.92
N LYS A 520 -25.20 14.33 -4.77
CA LYS A 520 -24.35 13.83 -3.69
C LYS A 520 -23.18 13.02 -4.25
N ALA A 521 -22.08 13.03 -3.50
CA ALA A 521 -20.97 12.12 -3.72
C ALA A 521 -21.32 10.70 -3.30
N PHE A 522 -20.89 9.70 -4.07
CA PHE A 522 -21.18 8.31 -3.80
C PHE A 522 -19.97 7.40 -3.98
N PHE A 523 -19.78 6.49 -3.02
CA PHE A 523 -18.80 5.41 -3.10
C PHE A 523 -19.24 4.20 -2.27
N ARG A 524 -19.30 3.01 -2.89
CA ARG A 524 -19.49 1.76 -2.15
C ARG A 524 -18.46 0.71 -2.54
N GLY A 525 -17.59 0.34 -1.61
CA GLY A 525 -16.53 -0.66 -1.80
C GLY A 525 -15.73 -0.90 -0.53
N SER A 526 -14.84 -1.89 -0.48
CA SER A 526 -14.08 -2.25 0.72
C SER A 526 -12.84 -1.38 0.94
N ARG A 527 -12.20 -1.46 2.11
CA ARG A 527 -10.98 -0.70 2.45
C ARG A 527 -9.69 -1.35 1.93
N THR A 528 -9.50 -1.38 0.61
CA THR A 528 -8.27 -1.94 0.01
C THR A 528 -7.10 -0.95 -0.02
N CYS A 529 -7.32 0.32 0.30
CA CYS A 529 -6.28 1.31 0.57
C CYS A 529 -6.83 2.39 1.51
N SER A 530 -5.95 3.02 2.28
CA SER A 530 -6.31 4.11 3.22
C SER A 530 -6.60 5.44 2.53
N GLU A 531 -6.26 5.63 1.25
CA GLU A 531 -6.62 6.86 0.49
C GLU A 531 -8.14 7.04 0.34
N ARG A 532 -8.92 6.00 0.62
CA ARG A 532 -10.39 6.03 0.63
C ARG A 532 -10.95 6.61 1.94
N ASP A 533 -10.16 6.61 3.02
CA ASP A 533 -10.61 6.96 4.37
C ASP A 533 -11.18 8.40 4.45
N PRO A 534 -10.54 9.44 3.87
CA PRO A 534 -11.06 10.80 3.97
C PRO A 534 -12.49 10.94 3.42
N LEU A 535 -12.83 10.29 2.31
CA LEU A 535 -14.19 10.35 1.76
C LEU A 535 -15.22 9.66 2.66
N VAL A 536 -14.85 8.51 3.24
CA VAL A 536 -15.75 7.77 4.15
C VAL A 536 -15.96 8.55 5.46
N LEU A 537 -14.91 9.15 6.00
CA LEU A 537 -15.01 10.00 7.19
C LEU A 537 -15.84 11.26 6.91
N LEU A 538 -15.63 11.92 5.77
CA LEU A 538 -16.46 13.04 5.33
C LEU A 538 -17.94 12.65 5.17
N SER A 539 -18.24 11.42 4.74
CA SER A 539 -19.63 10.92 4.68
C SER A 539 -20.27 10.74 6.05
N ARG A 540 -19.50 10.36 7.06
CA ARG A 540 -19.99 10.25 8.44
C ARG A 540 -20.29 11.62 9.04
N GLU A 541 -19.44 12.61 8.73
CA GLU A 541 -19.59 13.98 9.21
C GLU A 541 -20.69 14.75 8.46
N ASN A 542 -20.81 14.55 7.14
CA ASN A 542 -21.76 15.24 6.29
C ASN A 542 -22.48 14.29 5.32
N PRO A 543 -23.46 13.50 5.81
CA PRO A 543 -24.26 12.58 4.99
C PRO A 543 -25.19 13.30 4.00
N GLY A 544 -25.38 14.61 4.18
CA GLY A 544 -26.07 15.48 3.22
C GLY A 544 -25.27 15.64 1.93
N LEU A 545 -23.94 15.69 2.02
CA LEU A 545 -23.04 15.92 0.89
C LEU A 545 -22.49 14.62 0.29
N VAL A 546 -22.13 13.65 1.14
CA VAL A 546 -21.43 12.42 0.73
C VAL A 546 -22.11 11.18 1.30
N ASP A 547 -22.27 10.16 0.45
CA ASP A 547 -22.72 8.82 0.79
C ASP A 547 -21.61 7.81 0.42
N ALA A 548 -20.68 7.60 1.35
CA ALA A 548 -19.50 6.75 1.18
C ALA A 548 -19.28 5.86 2.41
N GLN A 549 -19.18 4.55 2.20
CA GLN A 549 -19.16 3.54 3.25
C GLN A 549 -18.37 2.32 2.78
N TYR A 550 -17.73 1.66 3.74
CA TYR A 550 -16.96 0.45 3.49
C TYR A 550 -17.82 -0.81 3.47
N THR A 551 -17.63 -1.64 2.45
CA THR A 551 -18.15 -3.01 2.38
C THR A 551 -17.13 -4.00 2.90
N LYS A 552 -17.57 -5.23 3.19
CA LYS A 552 -16.67 -6.35 3.49
C LYS A 552 -16.02 -6.89 2.20
N ASN A 553 -14.77 -7.33 2.27
CA ASN A 553 -14.13 -8.16 1.23
C ASN A 553 -13.72 -9.52 1.82
N GLN A 554 -13.21 -10.41 0.97
CA GLN A 554 -12.79 -11.75 1.38
C GLN A 554 -11.59 -11.76 2.35
N ALA A 555 -10.85 -10.65 2.44
CA ALA A 555 -9.66 -10.51 3.29
C ALA A 555 -9.93 -9.73 4.58
N TRP A 556 -11.19 -9.49 4.93
CA TRP A 556 -11.60 -8.78 6.14
C TRP A 556 -11.16 -9.55 7.39
N LYS A 557 -10.48 -8.86 8.31
CA LYS A 557 -9.92 -9.44 9.55
C LYS A 557 -10.54 -8.85 10.82
N SER A 558 -10.86 -7.56 10.81
CA SER A 558 -11.48 -6.88 11.95
C SER A 558 -12.33 -5.69 11.52
N ASP A 559 -13.08 -5.14 12.46
CA ASP A 559 -13.85 -3.90 12.35
C ASP A 559 -13.00 -2.66 11.95
N ALA A 560 -11.69 -2.67 12.22
CA ALA A 560 -10.76 -1.66 11.70
C ALA A 560 -10.75 -1.59 10.15
N ASP A 561 -11.07 -2.68 9.45
CA ASP A 561 -11.19 -2.72 7.98
C ASP A 561 -12.42 -1.96 7.45
N THR A 562 -13.34 -1.59 8.33
CA THR A 562 -14.49 -0.71 8.02
C THR A 562 -14.46 0.57 8.85
N LEU A 563 -13.29 0.92 9.41
CA LEU A 563 -13.10 2.05 10.34
C LEU A 563 -14.14 2.01 11.47
N HIS A 564 -14.28 0.85 12.11
CA HIS A 564 -15.15 0.59 13.26
C HIS A 564 -16.65 0.87 13.03
N ALA A 565 -17.09 0.91 11.76
CA ALA A 565 -18.51 0.97 11.42
C ALA A 565 -19.00 -0.39 10.89
N PRO A 566 -20.30 -0.71 11.04
CA PRO A 566 -20.87 -1.91 10.43
C PRO A 566 -20.62 -1.96 8.91
N PRO A 567 -20.26 -3.12 8.34
CA PRO A 567 -20.00 -3.24 6.91
C PRO A 567 -21.27 -2.94 6.12
N ALA A 568 -21.17 -1.99 5.19
CA ALA A 568 -22.26 -1.66 4.28
C ALA A 568 -22.51 -2.80 3.28
N LYS A 569 -23.76 -2.89 2.81
CA LYS A 569 -24.13 -3.83 1.75
C LYS A 569 -23.52 -3.40 0.42
N GLU A 570 -23.27 -4.38 -0.43
CA GLU A 570 -22.88 -4.14 -1.82
C GLU A 570 -23.98 -3.40 -2.58
N VAL A 571 -23.58 -2.53 -3.50
CA VAL A 571 -24.48 -1.76 -4.36
C VAL A 571 -24.07 -2.01 -5.81
N SER A 572 -25.04 -2.30 -6.68
CA SER A 572 -24.78 -2.61 -8.09
C SER A 572 -24.28 -1.37 -8.85
N PHE A 573 -23.63 -1.57 -10.00
CA PHE A 573 -23.15 -0.45 -10.81
C PHE A 573 -24.31 0.40 -11.36
N GLU A 574 -25.46 -0.22 -11.62
CA GLU A 574 -26.68 0.45 -12.06
C GLU A 574 -27.14 1.48 -11.02
N GLU A 575 -27.13 1.09 -9.74
CA GLU A 575 -27.54 1.96 -8.63
C GLU A 575 -26.59 3.16 -8.43
N HIS A 576 -25.31 3.02 -8.79
CA HIS A 576 -24.37 4.15 -8.78
C HIS A 576 -24.83 5.25 -9.76
N CYS A 577 -25.49 4.90 -10.87
CA CYS A 577 -25.88 5.87 -11.88
C CYS A 577 -26.96 6.87 -11.43
N LYS A 578 -27.53 6.70 -10.23
CA LYS A 578 -28.45 7.66 -9.61
C LYS A 578 -27.76 8.90 -9.06
N TYR A 579 -26.46 8.85 -8.79
CA TYR A 579 -25.71 9.94 -8.16
C TYR A 579 -24.95 10.78 -9.19
N LYS A 580 -24.83 12.09 -8.96
CA LYS A 580 -24.06 13.01 -9.84
C LYS A 580 -22.55 12.80 -9.72
N PHE A 581 -22.05 12.61 -8.49
CA PHE A 581 -20.61 12.62 -8.21
C PHE A 581 -20.14 11.23 -7.78
N LEU A 582 -19.39 10.53 -8.64
CA LEU A 582 -18.92 9.16 -8.36
C LEU A 582 -17.41 9.16 -8.09
N PHE A 583 -17.00 8.58 -6.97
CA PHE A 583 -15.57 8.49 -6.65
C PHE A 583 -14.94 7.19 -7.13
N ASN A 584 -13.73 7.32 -7.69
CA ASN A 584 -12.87 6.21 -8.04
C ASN A 584 -11.51 6.35 -7.34
N PHE A 585 -11.07 5.26 -6.71
CA PHE A 585 -9.80 5.15 -6.01
C PHE A 585 -9.03 3.96 -6.54
N ARG A 586 -7.70 3.97 -6.38
CA ARG A 586 -6.90 2.73 -6.45
C ARG A 586 -7.34 1.73 -5.37
N GLY A 587 -6.96 0.47 -5.54
CA GLY A 587 -7.00 -0.55 -4.50
C GLY A 587 -5.60 -1.03 -4.18
N VAL A 588 -5.38 -2.34 -4.29
CA VAL A 588 -4.03 -2.93 -4.33
C VAL A 588 -3.25 -2.34 -5.52
N ALA A 589 -3.88 -2.28 -6.70
CA ALA A 589 -3.38 -1.59 -7.89
C ALA A 589 -4.48 -0.68 -8.47
N ALA A 590 -4.55 -0.46 -9.79
CA ALA A 590 -5.71 0.21 -10.40
C ALA A 590 -7.02 -0.56 -10.13
N SER A 591 -8.14 0.16 -9.99
CA SER A 591 -9.44 -0.43 -9.69
C SER A 591 -10.32 -0.58 -10.92
N PHE A 592 -10.87 -1.78 -11.10
CA PHE A 592 -11.83 -2.06 -12.18
C PHE A 592 -13.11 -1.21 -12.13
N ARG A 593 -13.41 -0.53 -11.01
CA ARG A 593 -14.58 0.37 -10.85
C ARG A 593 -14.57 1.49 -11.90
N PHE A 594 -13.41 2.04 -12.25
CA PHE A 594 -13.31 3.30 -12.98
C PHE A 594 -14.07 3.30 -14.32
N LYS A 595 -13.85 2.27 -15.15
CA LYS A 595 -14.53 2.13 -16.44
C LYS A 595 -16.06 2.01 -16.32
N HIS A 596 -16.56 1.41 -15.23
CA HIS A 596 -18.00 1.22 -15.03
C HIS A 596 -18.69 2.54 -14.68
N VAL A 597 -18.14 3.29 -13.71
CA VAL A 597 -18.77 4.53 -13.22
C VAL A 597 -18.78 5.63 -14.28
N LEU A 598 -17.81 5.65 -15.21
CA LEU A 598 -17.81 6.58 -16.35
C LEU A 598 -18.99 6.35 -17.31
N LEU A 599 -19.56 5.14 -17.38
CA LEU A 599 -20.74 4.86 -18.21
C LEU A 599 -22.05 5.37 -17.62
N CYS A 600 -22.06 5.83 -16.38
CA CYS A 600 -23.28 6.34 -15.75
C CYS A 600 -23.71 7.73 -16.24
N LYS A 601 -22.90 8.44 -17.05
CA LYS A 601 -23.04 9.90 -17.28
C LYS A 601 -23.10 10.69 -15.97
N SER A 602 -22.33 10.25 -14.99
CA SER A 602 -22.07 10.95 -13.74
C SER A 602 -20.64 11.47 -13.79
N VAL A 603 -20.35 12.61 -13.17
CA VAL A 603 -18.97 13.11 -13.15
C VAL A 603 -18.16 12.27 -12.18
N VAL A 604 -17.00 11.79 -12.64
CA VAL A 604 -16.14 10.93 -11.84
C VAL A 604 -15.04 11.76 -11.19
N PHE A 605 -14.87 11.59 -9.89
CA PHE A 605 -13.73 12.08 -9.12
C PHE A 605 -12.71 10.96 -9.02
N HIS A 606 -11.59 11.08 -9.74
CA HIS A 606 -10.54 10.07 -9.72
C HIS A 606 -9.41 10.49 -8.78
N VAL A 607 -9.24 9.72 -7.72
CA VAL A 607 -8.21 9.96 -6.69
C VAL A 607 -6.90 9.26 -7.05
N GLY A 608 -5.82 10.04 -7.04
CA GLY A 608 -4.48 9.64 -7.45
C GLY A 608 -4.28 9.60 -8.97
N ASP A 609 -3.02 9.63 -9.40
CA ASP A 609 -2.60 9.57 -10.80
C ASP A 609 -1.49 8.54 -11.08
N GLU A 610 -1.07 7.79 -10.06
CA GLU A 610 0.06 6.86 -10.17
C GLU A 610 -0.33 5.53 -10.84
N TRP A 611 -1.44 4.93 -10.43
CA TRP A 611 -1.85 3.58 -10.86
C TRP A 611 -2.65 3.61 -12.15
N GLN A 612 -2.15 2.89 -13.15
CA GLN A 612 -2.67 2.92 -14.51
C GLN A 612 -3.25 1.56 -14.93
N GLU A 613 -4.31 1.57 -15.74
CA GLU A 613 -4.61 0.49 -16.69
C GLU A 613 -4.31 1.00 -18.11
N PHE A 614 -4.26 0.10 -19.10
CA PHE A 614 -3.84 0.46 -20.46
C PHE A 614 -4.62 1.63 -21.11
N PHE A 615 -5.89 1.84 -20.73
CA PHE A 615 -6.75 2.88 -21.31
C PHE A 615 -6.71 4.22 -20.56
N TYR A 616 -6.11 4.27 -19.36
CA TYR A 616 -6.13 5.45 -18.50
C TYR A 616 -5.44 6.65 -19.16
N PHE A 617 -4.38 6.42 -19.93
CA PHE A 617 -3.65 7.47 -20.65
C PHE A 617 -4.51 8.28 -21.62
N ALA A 618 -5.63 7.70 -22.10
CA ALA A 618 -6.54 8.37 -23.00
C ALA A 618 -7.61 9.18 -22.24
N LEU A 619 -7.85 8.86 -20.97
CA LEU A 619 -8.60 9.71 -20.05
C LEU A 619 -7.72 10.89 -19.63
N LYS A 620 -8.32 12.07 -19.47
CA LYS A 620 -7.61 13.34 -19.30
C LYS A 620 -8.27 14.10 -18.15
N PRO A 621 -7.48 14.54 -17.16
CA PRO A 621 -8.01 15.30 -16.04
C PRO A 621 -8.67 16.57 -16.56
N TRP A 622 -9.77 16.98 -15.91
CA TRP A 622 -10.59 18.15 -16.25
C TRP A 622 -11.31 18.11 -17.61
N ILE A 623 -11.08 17.08 -18.43
CA ILE A 623 -11.83 16.82 -19.66
C ILE A 623 -12.82 15.68 -19.45
N HIS A 624 -12.33 14.54 -18.93
CA HIS A 624 -13.10 13.31 -18.82
C HIS A 624 -13.48 12.97 -17.37
N TYR A 625 -12.80 13.56 -16.38
CA TYR A 625 -13.01 13.35 -14.95
C TYR A 625 -12.39 14.49 -14.14
N ILE A 626 -12.78 14.64 -12.87
CA ILE A 626 -12.17 15.59 -11.93
C ILE A 626 -11.03 14.87 -11.18
N PRO A 627 -9.76 15.31 -11.30
CA PRO A 627 -8.66 14.71 -10.56
C PRO A 627 -8.69 15.13 -9.09
N VAL A 628 -8.34 14.19 -8.20
CA VAL A 628 -8.19 14.43 -6.76
C VAL A 628 -6.83 13.90 -6.33
N SER A 629 -6.11 14.66 -5.51
CA SER A 629 -4.81 14.24 -4.97
C SER A 629 -4.95 12.97 -4.12
N SER A 630 -3.99 12.04 -4.19
CA SER A 630 -3.93 10.89 -3.28
C SER A 630 -3.75 11.27 -1.81
N LYS A 631 -3.31 12.50 -1.55
CA LYS A 631 -3.13 13.09 -0.21
C LYS A 631 -4.26 14.05 0.17
N ALA A 632 -5.33 14.13 -0.62
CA ALA A 632 -6.42 15.06 -0.37
C ALA A 632 -7.06 14.83 1.01
N SER A 633 -7.22 15.91 1.78
CA SER A 633 -7.93 15.87 3.04
C SER A 633 -9.46 15.85 2.83
N LYS A 634 -10.22 15.75 3.92
CA LYS A 634 -11.69 15.89 3.87
C LYS A 634 -12.10 17.26 3.34
N GLU A 635 -11.37 18.29 3.74
CA GLU A 635 -11.61 19.69 3.38
C GLU A 635 -11.33 19.92 1.89
N ASP A 636 -10.26 19.34 1.33
CA ASP A 636 -9.97 19.38 -0.10
C ASP A 636 -11.10 18.74 -0.93
N ILE A 637 -11.58 17.57 -0.49
CA ILE A 637 -12.68 16.85 -1.15
C ILE A 637 -13.97 17.65 -1.06
N GLN A 638 -14.28 18.22 0.11
CA GLN A 638 -15.45 19.05 0.31
C GLN A 638 -15.40 20.34 -0.55
N GLU A 639 -14.23 20.98 -0.68
CA GLU A 639 -14.06 22.14 -1.54
C GLU A 639 -14.36 21.80 -3.01
N LEU A 640 -13.81 20.69 -3.52
CA LEU A 640 -14.04 20.19 -4.87
C LEU A 640 -15.51 19.81 -5.14
N LEU A 641 -16.19 19.23 -4.14
CA LEU A 641 -17.62 18.94 -4.24
C LEU A 641 -18.47 20.20 -4.26
N ASN A 642 -18.13 21.20 -3.45
CA ASN A 642 -18.80 22.49 -3.47
C ASN A 642 -18.57 23.24 -4.80
N PHE A 643 -17.37 23.12 -5.39
CA PHE A 643 -17.12 23.58 -6.76
C PHE A 643 -18.05 22.89 -7.76
N ALA A 644 -18.17 21.56 -7.70
CA ALA A 644 -19.02 20.80 -8.63
C ALA A 644 -20.51 21.11 -8.48
N LEU A 645 -20.98 21.34 -7.25
CA LEU A 645 -22.36 21.77 -6.98
C LEU A 645 -22.66 23.17 -7.51
N THR A 646 -21.71 24.09 -7.42
CA THR A 646 -21.89 25.49 -7.86
C THR A 646 -21.79 25.64 -9.38
N HIS A 647 -20.98 24.81 -10.05
CA HIS A 647 -20.70 24.86 -11.48
C HIS A 647 -21.27 23.64 -12.23
N ASP A 648 -22.57 23.37 -12.03
CA ASP A 648 -23.25 22.16 -12.52
C ASP A 648 -23.10 21.92 -14.03
N ASP A 649 -23.21 22.97 -14.86
CA ASP A 649 -23.07 22.85 -16.32
C ASP A 649 -21.66 22.42 -16.75
N VAL A 650 -20.64 22.95 -16.06
CA VAL A 650 -19.24 22.62 -16.35
C VAL A 650 -18.96 21.15 -16.02
N VAL A 651 -19.45 20.67 -14.87
CA VAL A 651 -19.23 19.27 -14.47
C VAL A 651 -20.09 18.29 -15.26
N LYS A 652 -21.26 18.70 -15.74
CA LYS A 652 -22.09 17.93 -16.68
C LYS A 652 -21.32 17.67 -17.98
N GLU A 653 -20.66 18.68 -18.54
CA GLU A 653 -19.83 18.52 -19.74
C GLU A 653 -18.69 17.52 -19.51
N ILE A 654 -18.00 17.59 -18.35
CA ILE A 654 -16.95 16.63 -17.99
C ILE A 654 -17.51 15.20 -17.90
N ALA A 655 -18.70 15.03 -17.31
CA ALA A 655 -19.37 13.73 -17.23
C ALA A 655 -19.70 13.15 -18.62
N GLU A 656 -20.22 13.99 -19.52
CA GLU A 656 -20.55 13.59 -20.89
C GLU A 656 -19.30 13.20 -21.69
N ASN A 657 -18.23 13.98 -21.57
CA ASN A 657 -16.94 13.68 -22.19
C ASN A 657 -16.37 12.35 -21.66
N GLY A 658 -16.39 12.13 -20.34
CA GLY A 658 -15.95 10.88 -19.73
C GLY A 658 -16.73 9.67 -20.23
N TYR A 659 -18.06 9.79 -20.30
CA TYR A 659 -18.94 8.78 -20.89
C TYR A 659 -18.58 8.48 -22.34
N ASN A 660 -18.50 9.52 -23.19
CA ASN A 660 -18.23 9.39 -24.62
C ASN A 660 -16.89 8.72 -24.87
N MET A 661 -15.88 9.06 -24.06
CA MET A 661 -14.56 8.47 -24.17
C MET A 661 -14.58 6.95 -23.93
N ILE A 662 -15.22 6.48 -22.87
CA ILE A 662 -15.34 5.03 -22.59
C ILE A 662 -16.29 4.34 -23.57
N TRP A 663 -17.39 4.99 -23.94
CA TRP A 663 -18.35 4.44 -24.87
C TRP A 663 -17.74 4.22 -26.26
N SER A 664 -17.00 5.21 -26.78
CA SER A 664 -16.44 5.16 -28.12
C SER A 664 -15.12 4.39 -28.21
N ASN A 665 -14.29 4.43 -27.16
CA ASN A 665 -12.89 3.98 -27.25
C ASN A 665 -12.51 2.81 -26.31
N LEU A 666 -13.49 2.19 -25.64
CA LEU A 666 -13.25 1.01 -24.79
C LEU A 666 -14.29 -0.10 -25.04
N LYS A 667 -14.55 -0.42 -26.31
CA LYS A 667 -15.43 -1.53 -26.73
C LYS A 667 -14.67 -2.87 -26.63
N MET A 668 -15.39 -4.00 -26.66
CA MET A 668 -14.74 -5.32 -26.71
C MET A 668 -13.80 -5.46 -27.92
N LYS A 669 -14.18 -4.90 -29.07
CA LYS A 669 -13.30 -4.84 -30.24
C LYS A 669 -12.01 -4.05 -30.01
N ASP A 670 -12.04 -3.00 -29.17
CA ASP A 670 -10.85 -2.19 -28.87
C ASP A 670 -9.92 -2.96 -27.91
N VAL A 671 -10.49 -3.71 -26.97
CA VAL A 671 -9.77 -4.62 -26.07
C VAL A 671 -9.07 -5.74 -26.84
N SER A 672 -9.82 -6.45 -27.70
CA SER A 672 -9.29 -7.52 -28.56
C SER A 672 -8.21 -6.98 -29.53
N CYS A 673 -8.47 -5.84 -30.17
CA CYS A 673 -7.52 -5.21 -31.08
C CYS A 673 -6.25 -4.68 -30.38
N TYR A 674 -6.34 -4.23 -29.13
CA TYR A 674 -5.17 -3.87 -28.32
C TYR A 674 -4.30 -5.10 -28.04
N TRP A 675 -4.89 -6.23 -27.61
CA TRP A 675 -4.18 -7.50 -27.43
C TRP A 675 -3.43 -7.93 -28.69
N LYS A 676 -4.13 -7.94 -29.83
CA LYS A 676 -3.54 -8.26 -31.14
C LYS A 676 -2.34 -7.37 -31.47
N LYS A 677 -2.49 -6.04 -31.35
CA LYS A 677 -1.38 -5.11 -31.64
C LYS A 677 -0.22 -5.26 -30.69
N LEU A 678 -0.52 -5.45 -29.40
CA LEU A 678 0.48 -5.60 -28.35
C LEU A 678 1.36 -6.82 -28.65
N LEU A 679 0.75 -7.98 -28.88
CA LEU A 679 1.50 -9.21 -29.14
C LEU A 679 2.24 -9.19 -30.47
N LYS A 680 1.68 -8.60 -31.53
CA LYS A 680 2.41 -8.45 -32.81
C LYS A 680 3.65 -7.56 -32.65
N LYS A 681 3.54 -6.44 -31.94
CA LYS A 681 4.68 -5.55 -31.66
C LYS A 681 5.70 -6.19 -30.72
N TYR A 682 5.24 -6.83 -29.66
CA TYR A 682 6.09 -7.58 -28.74
C TYR A 682 6.89 -8.66 -29.47
N THR A 683 6.24 -9.47 -30.29
CA THR A 683 6.88 -10.57 -31.04
C THR A 683 7.90 -10.05 -32.03
N SER A 684 7.66 -8.89 -32.66
CA SER A 684 8.64 -8.27 -33.56
C SER A 684 9.94 -7.83 -32.88
N LEU A 685 9.97 -7.78 -31.53
CA LEU A 685 11.16 -7.48 -30.74
C LEU A 685 11.90 -8.73 -30.29
N MET A 686 11.35 -9.94 -30.48
CA MET A 686 12.01 -11.18 -30.09
C MET A 686 13.20 -11.45 -31.01
N THR A 687 14.35 -11.80 -30.41
CA THR A 687 15.61 -12.06 -31.13
C THR A 687 15.83 -13.54 -31.43
N TYR A 688 14.79 -14.34 -31.23
CA TYR A 688 14.79 -15.78 -31.43
C TYR A 688 13.40 -16.25 -31.86
N LYS A 689 13.34 -17.43 -32.49
CA LYS A 689 12.07 -18.06 -32.84
C LYS A 689 11.62 -18.98 -31.71
N PRO A 690 10.44 -18.77 -31.10
CA PRO A 690 9.91 -19.65 -30.07
C PRO A 690 9.79 -21.09 -30.57
N LYS A 691 10.11 -22.04 -29.69
CA LYS A 691 9.91 -23.47 -29.92
C LYS A 691 8.86 -23.98 -28.97
N ARG A 692 8.08 -24.96 -29.42
CA ARG A 692 7.06 -25.63 -28.61
C ARG A 692 7.70 -26.24 -27.36
N ASP A 693 7.19 -25.87 -26.19
CA ASP A 693 7.59 -26.41 -24.90
C ASP A 693 6.61 -27.51 -24.45
N ASP A 694 7.05 -28.76 -24.48
CA ASP A 694 6.22 -29.95 -24.21
C ASP A 694 5.69 -30.01 -22.76
N ALA A 695 6.24 -29.22 -21.84
CA ALA A 695 5.73 -29.13 -20.48
C ALA A 695 4.40 -28.35 -20.39
N LEU A 696 4.10 -27.50 -21.38
CA LEU A 696 2.89 -26.68 -21.40
C LEU A 696 1.68 -27.44 -21.92
N ILE A 697 0.50 -27.12 -21.40
CA ILE A 697 -0.78 -27.69 -21.86
C ILE A 697 -1.36 -26.87 -23.00
N GLU A 698 -2.02 -27.54 -23.95
CA GLU A 698 -2.79 -26.86 -25.00
C GLU A 698 -4.09 -26.31 -24.42
N ILE A 699 -4.37 -25.03 -24.69
CA ILE A 699 -5.62 -24.37 -24.32
C ILE A 699 -6.53 -24.32 -25.54
N LYS A 700 -7.77 -24.78 -25.35
CA LYS A 700 -8.80 -24.83 -26.38
C LYS A 700 -10.00 -23.98 -25.96
N LYS A 701 -10.81 -23.62 -26.95
CA LYS A 701 -12.00 -22.80 -26.79
C LYS A 701 -13.15 -23.55 -26.13
#